data_AF-A0A438J4L4-F1
#
_entry.id   AF-A0A438J4L4-F1
#
_cell.length_a   1.000
_cell.length_b   1.000
_cell.length_c   1.000
_cell.angle_alpha   90.00
_cell.angle_beta   90.00
_cell.angle_gamma   90.00
#
_symmetry.space_group_name_H-M   'P 1'
#
loop_
_entity.id
_entity.type
_entity.pdbx_description
1 polymer ?
#
loop_
_entity_poly.entity_id
_entity_poly.type
_entity_poly.pdbx_seq_one_letter_code
_entity_poly.pdbx_strand_id
1 'polypeptide(L)'
;MGFFKEFHDQGKFVKSINASFLVLIPKKGGAEDLKDFRPISLVGSLYKLLAKVLTNRLKKVMGKLVSKSQNAFVEGRQILDASLIANEAIHSMQNSGGGGILCKLDIEKAYDHVNWSFLFWLMEMMGFGAKWISWIQWCIGTVNFSVLINGTSSGFFKSSRGLRQGDPLSPYLFVIVMEDLSCLLKRAKEGGFLSGWQLSGRGGGGVEITHLLFADDTLVFCEPSTDQVSYLSWLLMWFEAMSGLKVNLDKSEIIAVGRVENVEEVALEFGCKVSRLPSTYLGLPLGARFKEVATWDGVEERLRKRLSIWKRQYISKGGRMTLIRSTLSSMPIYCMSLFQMPRSVSLRLERIQRDFLWGGGALERKPHLVEWSIICSDKRKGGLGVRSLALLNKALLCKWSWRFAVEREALWRQVISAKYGEEEGGWRSCVVRGSFGVGLWKAIRRGWEAVGNNLAYAVGNGRRIRFWEDKWCGDDKLCSLFPSLYAISLDKEAWVADVWSHSGGGVWAPRFSRSINDWEVIEVERLLLRLQGRRVYSDVEDEVIWTKAKDKRFSVKSLYKDLDPERREEFPANIIWNSVVPPRVSFFVWEATWKKSITLDRLQRRGFSLANRCYLCLVEEESIDHILLHCGLARSLWSFLFSLFGVSWVLPSSIREALLGWLGPCVGKERRKVWRAAPLCLFWIVWKERNSRAFENVDHTFQGCKSVLLCNLWAWSRGLFVSGPTSVVDFVDWIGHG
;
A
#
# COMPACT_ATOMS: atom_id res chain seq x y z
N MET A 1 -13.72 25.35 23.42
CA MET A 1 -12.60 26.34 23.43
C MET A 1 -12.12 26.65 24.85
N GLY A 2 -13.01 26.89 25.83
CA GLY A 2 -12.63 27.26 27.22
C GLY A 2 -11.57 26.36 27.88
N PHE A 3 -11.78 25.04 27.87
CA PHE A 3 -10.81 24.06 28.43
C PHE A 3 -9.38 24.22 27.89
N PHE A 4 -9.21 24.45 26.58
CA PHE A 4 -7.88 24.60 25.98
C PHE A 4 -7.23 25.94 26.36
N LYS A 5 -8.03 26.99 26.49
CA LYS A 5 -7.55 28.31 26.92
C LYS A 5 -7.10 28.25 28.38
N GLU A 6 -7.92 27.68 29.25
CA GLU A 6 -7.59 27.47 30.66
C GLU A 6 -6.32 26.63 30.83
N PHE A 7 -6.20 25.51 30.13
CA PHE A 7 -4.98 24.71 30.15
C PHE A 7 -3.76 25.48 29.63
N HIS A 8 -3.92 26.25 28.55
CA HIS A 8 -2.83 27.03 27.99
C HIS A 8 -2.34 28.11 28.97
N ASP A 9 -3.25 28.76 29.69
CA ASP A 9 -2.94 29.90 30.54
C ASP A 9 -2.44 29.43 31.92
N GLN A 10 -3.07 28.41 32.51
CA GLN A 10 -2.75 27.91 33.85
C GLN A 10 -1.79 26.71 33.87
N GLY A 11 -1.61 26.03 32.74
CA GLY A 11 -0.80 24.80 32.63
C GLY A 11 -1.39 23.58 33.33
N LYS A 12 -2.64 23.66 33.79
CA LYS A 12 -3.31 22.65 34.62
C LYS A 12 -4.73 22.39 34.13
N PHE A 13 -5.27 21.26 34.54
CA PHE A 13 -6.68 20.89 34.37
C PHE A 13 -7.13 19.99 35.52
N VAL A 14 -8.45 19.87 35.71
CA VAL A 14 -9.04 19.06 36.78
C VAL A 14 -8.57 17.60 36.70
N LYS A 15 -7.98 17.07 37.78
CA LYS A 15 -7.33 15.75 37.81
C LYS A 15 -8.24 14.58 37.37
N SER A 16 -9.55 14.68 37.59
CA SER A 16 -10.53 13.67 37.15
C SER A 16 -10.52 13.46 35.64
N ILE A 17 -10.17 14.48 34.85
CA ILE A 17 -10.05 14.40 33.38
C ILE A 17 -8.89 13.46 32.98
N ASN A 18 -7.89 13.27 33.86
CA ASN A 18 -6.75 12.37 33.63
C ASN A 18 -6.95 10.94 34.15
N ALA A 19 -8.14 10.61 34.66
CA ALA A 19 -8.46 9.23 35.05
C ALA A 19 -8.39 8.31 33.82
N SER A 20 -7.73 7.17 33.96
CA SER A 20 -7.47 6.23 32.84
C SER A 20 -7.82 4.81 33.25
N PHE A 21 -8.48 4.06 32.37
CA PHE A 21 -8.78 2.66 32.61
C PHE A 21 -7.73 1.76 31.96
N LEU A 22 -7.16 0.81 32.70
CA LEU A 22 -6.21 -0.18 32.20
C LEU A 22 -6.94 -1.45 31.77
N VAL A 23 -6.85 -1.79 30.50
CA VAL A 23 -7.37 -3.03 29.92
C VAL A 23 -6.22 -3.96 29.57
N LEU A 24 -6.34 -5.24 29.91
CA LEU A 24 -5.35 -6.27 29.59
C LEU A 24 -5.73 -6.96 28.27
N ILE A 25 -4.88 -6.82 27.25
CA ILE A 25 -5.06 -7.51 25.97
C ILE A 25 -4.11 -8.72 25.90
N PRO A 26 -4.61 -9.94 25.64
CA PRO A 26 -3.75 -11.11 25.54
C PRO A 26 -2.82 -11.01 24.33
N LYS A 27 -1.52 -11.27 24.54
CA LYS A 27 -0.49 -11.30 23.48
C LYS A 27 -0.56 -12.60 22.66
N LYS A 28 -1.03 -13.69 23.28
CA LYS A 28 -1.16 -15.03 22.69
C LYS A 28 -2.50 -15.66 23.09
N GLY A 29 -2.95 -16.67 22.35
CA GLY A 29 -4.12 -17.46 22.75
C GLY A 29 -3.80 -18.31 23.98
N GLY A 30 -4.77 -18.47 24.89
CA GLY A 30 -4.55 -19.18 26.16
C GLY A 30 -3.58 -18.46 27.10
N ALA A 31 -3.67 -17.13 27.20
CA ALA A 31 -2.84 -16.35 28.11
C ALA A 31 -3.28 -16.59 29.57
N GLU A 32 -2.35 -17.06 30.40
CA GLU A 32 -2.57 -17.38 31.82
C GLU A 32 -1.80 -16.43 32.75
N ASP A 33 -0.55 -16.08 32.38
CA ASP A 33 0.31 -15.20 33.18
C ASP A 33 0.10 -13.72 32.86
N LEU A 34 0.25 -12.83 33.85
CA LEU A 34 0.20 -11.36 33.65
C LEU A 34 1.19 -10.86 32.56
N LYS A 35 2.36 -11.50 32.44
CA LYS A 35 3.36 -11.17 31.40
C LYS A 35 2.86 -11.44 29.97
N ASP A 36 1.88 -12.33 29.82
CA ASP A 36 1.23 -12.65 28.55
C ASP A 36 0.19 -11.61 28.14
N PHE A 37 -0.12 -10.64 29.01
CA PHE A 37 -1.01 -9.53 28.69
C PHE A 37 -0.23 -8.25 28.37
N ARG A 38 -0.82 -7.43 27.50
CA ARG A 38 -0.38 -6.06 27.22
C ARG A 38 -1.36 -5.10 27.87
N PRO A 39 -0.93 -4.27 28.83
CA PRO A 39 -1.79 -3.25 29.41
C PRO A 39 -1.99 -2.11 28.40
N ILE A 40 -3.24 -1.72 28.17
CA ILE A 40 -3.62 -0.55 27.37
C ILE A 40 -4.42 0.40 28.24
N SER A 41 -3.98 1.65 28.28
CA SER A 41 -4.66 2.76 28.95
C SER A 41 -5.72 3.37 28.04
N LEU A 42 -6.99 3.21 28.42
CA LEU A 42 -8.11 3.95 27.87
C LEU A 42 -8.16 5.32 28.55
N VAL A 43 -7.63 6.34 27.85
CA VAL A 43 -7.62 7.73 28.31
C VAL A 43 -8.94 8.44 28.00
N GLY A 44 -9.37 9.34 28.90
CA GLY A 44 -10.59 10.12 28.72
C GLY A 44 -10.59 10.97 27.44
N SER A 45 -11.74 11.11 26.79
CA SER A 45 -11.86 11.78 25.48
C SER A 45 -11.37 13.22 25.47
N LEU A 46 -11.66 13.99 26.53
CA LEU A 46 -11.24 15.40 26.63
C LEU A 46 -9.71 15.52 26.74
N TYR A 47 -9.07 14.72 27.60
CA TYR A 47 -7.62 14.62 27.67
C TYR A 47 -7.03 14.15 26.33
N LYS A 48 -7.64 13.16 25.67
CA LYS A 48 -7.16 12.62 24.40
C LYS A 48 -7.10 13.69 23.30
N LEU A 49 -8.08 14.61 23.27
CA LEU A 49 -8.06 15.76 22.37
C LEU A 49 -6.89 16.70 22.70
N LEU A 50 -6.64 16.99 23.98
CA LEU A 50 -5.50 17.79 24.41
C LEU A 50 -4.17 17.14 24.03
N ALA A 51 -3.97 15.89 24.41
CA ALA A 51 -2.79 15.10 24.07
C ALA A 51 -2.56 15.11 22.55
N LYS A 52 -3.61 14.93 21.75
CA LYS A 52 -3.49 14.98 20.28
C LYS A 52 -3.06 16.34 19.75
N VAL A 53 -3.54 17.45 20.33
CA VAL A 53 -3.10 18.81 19.97
C VAL A 53 -1.61 18.99 20.30
N LEU A 54 -1.17 18.55 21.48
CA LEU A 54 0.25 18.61 21.87
C LEU A 54 1.11 17.74 20.95
N THR A 55 0.69 16.49 20.67
CA THR A 55 1.35 15.59 19.72
C THR A 55 1.50 16.22 18.34
N ASN A 56 0.46 16.87 17.81
CA ASN A 56 0.51 17.48 16.49
C ASN A 56 1.48 18.67 16.43
N ARG A 57 1.70 19.37 17.55
CA ARG A 57 2.74 20.41 17.65
C ARG A 57 4.13 19.80 17.72
N LEU A 58 4.31 18.79 18.57
CA LEU A 58 5.58 18.08 18.74
C LEU A 58 6.05 17.41 17.45
N LYS A 59 5.13 16.79 16.69
CA LYS A 59 5.41 16.13 15.40
C LYS A 59 6.18 17.04 14.42
N LYS A 60 5.88 18.35 14.41
CA LYS A 60 6.52 19.32 13.50
C LYS A 60 8.00 19.52 13.76
N VAL A 61 8.46 19.26 14.99
CA VAL A 61 9.86 19.48 15.40
C VAL A 61 10.62 18.18 15.55
N MET A 62 9.95 17.03 15.67
CA MET A 62 10.60 15.72 15.88
C MET A 62 11.76 15.45 14.91
N GLY A 63 11.58 15.73 13.61
CA GLY A 63 12.63 15.46 12.61
C GLY A 63 13.93 16.24 12.81
N LYS A 64 13.88 17.34 13.58
CA LYS A 64 15.06 18.16 13.96
C LYS A 64 15.66 17.73 15.30
N LEU A 65 14.85 17.14 16.17
CA LEU A 65 15.25 16.75 17.53
C LEU A 65 15.93 15.38 17.57
N VAL A 66 15.53 14.47 16.67
CA VAL A 66 16.00 13.07 16.72
C VAL A 66 16.86 12.69 15.54
N SER A 67 17.87 11.88 15.83
CA SER A 67 18.84 11.30 14.92
C SER A 67 18.18 10.72 13.67
N LYS A 68 18.86 10.83 12.52
CA LYS A 68 18.42 10.22 11.25
C LYS A 68 18.24 8.69 11.35
N SER A 69 18.88 8.05 12.33
CA SER A 69 18.75 6.61 12.60
C SER A 69 17.43 6.20 13.28
N GLN A 70 16.66 7.15 13.82
CA GLN A 70 15.34 6.89 14.40
C GLN A 70 14.24 6.94 13.33
N ASN A 71 13.65 5.80 13.00
CA ASN A 71 12.67 5.70 11.91
C ASN A 71 11.21 5.71 12.39
N ALA A 72 10.95 5.55 13.69
CA ALA A 72 9.59 5.54 14.23
C ALA A 72 9.12 6.94 14.64
N PHE A 73 7.82 7.20 14.44
CA PHE A 73 7.11 8.42 14.89
C PHE A 73 7.71 9.77 14.40
N VAL A 74 8.52 9.74 13.34
CA VAL A 74 9.03 10.94 12.67
C VAL A 74 8.34 11.12 11.32
N GLU A 75 7.89 12.34 11.04
CA GLU A 75 7.25 12.66 9.76
C GLU A 75 8.21 12.44 8.58
N GLY A 76 7.73 11.77 7.53
CA GLY A 76 8.51 11.45 6.33
C GLY A 76 9.33 10.15 6.40
N ARG A 77 9.59 9.60 7.59
CA ARG A 77 10.33 8.34 7.75
C ARG A 77 9.36 7.14 7.75
N GLN A 78 9.71 6.08 7.04
CA GLN A 78 8.86 4.88 6.90
C GLN A 78 9.53 3.69 7.59
N ILE A 79 8.73 2.77 8.15
CA ILE A 79 9.21 1.53 8.78
C ILE A 79 10.11 0.70 7.84
N LEU A 80 9.81 0.73 6.54
CA LEU A 80 10.56 -0.01 5.52
C LEU A 80 11.96 0.57 5.28
N ASP A 81 12.22 1.83 5.65
CA ASP A 81 13.50 2.49 5.44
C ASP A 81 14.59 1.81 6.29
N ALA A 82 14.28 1.53 7.56
CA ALA A 82 15.16 0.78 8.46
C ALA A 82 15.44 -0.64 7.93
N SER A 83 14.40 -1.35 7.47
CA SER A 83 14.57 -2.70 6.91
C SER A 83 15.38 -2.71 5.61
N LEU A 84 15.24 -1.68 4.76
CA LEU A 84 16.07 -1.53 3.56
C LEU A 84 17.54 -1.32 3.96
N ILE A 85 17.81 -0.34 4.83
CA ILE A 85 19.17 -0.05 5.30
C ILE A 85 19.81 -1.30 5.89
N ALA A 86 19.11 -2.01 6.79
CA ALA A 86 19.65 -3.18 7.46
C ALA A 86 20.02 -4.30 6.46
N ASN A 87 19.16 -4.60 5.48
CA ASN A 87 19.48 -5.62 4.46
C ASN A 87 20.62 -5.18 3.53
N GLU A 88 20.72 -3.89 3.21
CA GLU A 88 21.83 -3.36 2.41
C GLU A 88 23.16 -3.36 3.16
N ALA A 89 23.14 -3.09 4.46
CA ALA A 89 24.28 -3.20 5.36
C ALA A 89 24.78 -4.64 5.45
N ILE A 90 23.90 -5.59 5.76
CA ILE A 90 24.22 -7.03 5.80
C ILE A 90 24.79 -7.52 4.47
N HIS A 91 24.20 -7.09 3.35
CA HIS A 91 24.74 -7.44 2.04
C HIS A 91 26.16 -6.91 1.83
N SER A 92 26.47 -5.72 2.34
CA SER A 92 27.83 -5.18 2.24
C SER A 92 28.80 -5.98 3.13
N MET A 93 28.40 -6.27 4.37
CA MET A 93 29.17 -7.10 5.32
C MET A 93 29.52 -8.46 4.75
N GLN A 94 28.57 -9.14 4.11
CA GLN A 94 28.82 -10.46 3.51
C GLN A 94 29.82 -10.43 2.35
N ASN A 95 30.04 -9.27 1.71
CA ASN A 95 30.88 -9.13 0.51
C ASN A 95 32.22 -8.44 0.77
N SER A 96 32.47 -7.89 1.96
CA SER A 96 33.70 -7.16 2.29
C SER A 96 34.89 -8.05 2.70
N GLY A 97 34.77 -9.37 2.61
CA GLY A 97 35.82 -10.34 2.99
C GLY A 97 35.93 -10.59 4.51
N GLY A 98 35.66 -9.58 5.34
CA GLY A 98 35.50 -9.69 6.79
C GLY A 98 34.07 -10.04 7.25
N GLY A 99 33.90 -10.28 8.54
CA GLY A 99 32.60 -10.44 9.19
C GLY A 99 32.32 -9.34 10.21
N GLY A 100 31.07 -9.25 10.66
CA GLY A 100 30.66 -8.37 11.74
C GLY A 100 29.47 -8.95 12.49
N ILE A 101 29.10 -8.30 13.58
CA ILE A 101 27.96 -8.72 14.41
C ILE A 101 26.85 -7.68 14.36
N LEU A 102 25.62 -8.18 14.42
CA LEU A 102 24.43 -7.37 14.56
C LEU A 102 23.76 -7.72 15.89
N CYS A 103 23.69 -6.74 16.79
CA CYS A 103 23.01 -6.87 18.08
C CYS A 103 21.58 -6.36 17.92
N LYS A 104 20.60 -7.26 18.02
CA LYS A 104 19.18 -6.94 18.08
C LYS A 104 18.76 -6.86 19.54
N LEU A 105 18.43 -5.65 19.99
CA LEU A 105 18.09 -5.38 21.38
C LEU A 105 16.57 -5.30 21.56
N ASP A 106 16.05 -5.91 22.64
CA ASP A 106 14.65 -5.83 23.07
C ASP A 106 14.58 -5.06 24.40
N ILE A 107 13.77 -4.00 24.48
CA ILE A 107 13.62 -3.22 25.72
C ILE A 107 12.49 -3.78 26.57
N GLU A 108 12.76 -4.09 27.84
CA GLU A 108 11.76 -4.62 28.75
C GLU A 108 10.70 -3.56 29.08
N LYS A 109 9.44 -3.84 28.69
CA LYS A 109 8.27 -3.01 29.02
C LYS A 109 8.54 -1.52 28.73
N ALA A 110 9.00 -1.24 27.51
CA ALA A 110 9.54 0.04 27.08
C ALA A 110 8.78 1.29 27.54
N TYR A 111 7.44 1.28 27.55
CA TYR A 111 6.67 2.42 28.02
C TYR A 111 6.62 2.52 29.54
N ASP A 112 6.53 1.41 30.25
CA ASP A 112 6.14 1.37 31.67
C ASP A 112 7.26 1.78 32.63
N HIS A 113 8.52 1.78 32.16
CA HIS A 113 9.69 2.04 33.00
C HIS A 113 10.35 3.42 32.84
N VAL A 114 9.90 4.24 31.88
CA VAL A 114 10.50 5.56 31.60
C VAL A 114 10.58 6.43 32.86
N ASN A 115 11.77 6.87 33.22
CA ASN A 115 12.01 7.82 34.30
C ASN A 115 11.58 9.24 33.89
N TRP A 116 10.65 9.82 34.64
CA TRP A 116 10.11 11.15 34.33
C TRP A 116 11.12 12.28 34.55
N SER A 117 11.91 12.21 35.63
CA SER A 117 12.93 13.22 35.93
C SER A 117 13.95 13.30 34.80
N PHE A 118 14.39 12.14 34.31
CA PHE A 118 15.29 12.05 33.16
C PHE A 118 14.64 12.61 31.88
N LEU A 119 13.38 12.24 31.59
CA LEU A 119 12.66 12.77 30.43
C LEU A 119 12.58 14.31 30.46
N PHE A 120 12.24 14.91 31.60
CA PHE A 120 12.11 16.36 31.70
C PHE A 120 13.46 17.07 31.57
N TRP A 121 14.51 16.51 32.19
CA TRP A 121 15.87 16.99 32.02
C TRP A 121 16.31 16.95 30.55
N LEU A 122 16.05 15.83 29.85
CA LEU A 122 16.40 15.69 28.44
C LEU A 122 15.64 16.70 27.56
N MET A 123 14.36 16.94 27.86
CA MET A 123 13.58 17.97 27.16
C MET A 123 14.14 19.37 27.40
N GLU A 124 14.58 19.70 28.61
CA GLU A 124 15.24 20.97 28.91
C GLU A 124 16.55 21.11 28.11
N MET A 125 17.37 20.07 28.08
CA MET A 125 18.61 20.03 27.28
C MET A 125 18.36 20.16 25.77
N MET A 126 17.22 19.66 25.28
CA MET A 126 16.79 19.84 23.88
C MET A 126 16.18 21.23 23.60
N GLY A 127 16.15 22.12 24.59
CA GLY A 127 15.68 23.51 24.45
C GLY A 127 14.16 23.67 24.51
N PHE A 128 13.42 22.70 25.05
CA PHE A 128 11.99 22.90 25.30
C PHE A 128 11.78 23.94 26.40
N GLY A 129 10.95 24.95 26.14
CA GLY A 129 10.65 25.98 27.12
C GLY A 129 9.92 25.43 28.35
N ALA A 130 10.19 26.03 29.52
CA ALA A 130 9.65 25.62 30.83
C ALA A 130 8.11 25.44 30.83
N LYS A 131 7.38 26.30 30.11
CA LYS A 131 5.92 26.20 29.96
C LYS A 131 5.51 24.86 29.32
N TRP A 132 6.19 24.44 28.26
CA TRP A 132 5.90 23.17 27.60
C TRP A 132 6.22 21.99 28.52
N ILE A 133 7.37 22.02 29.20
CA ILE A 133 7.77 20.96 30.14
C ILE A 133 6.72 20.83 31.25
N SER A 134 6.22 21.95 31.80
CA SER A 134 5.16 21.97 32.81
C SER A 134 3.85 21.32 32.33
N TRP A 135 3.49 21.53 31.06
CA TRP A 135 2.33 20.89 30.44
C TRP A 135 2.50 19.38 30.38
N ILE A 136 3.66 18.90 29.94
CA ILE A 136 3.95 17.46 29.85
C ILE A 136 3.98 16.83 31.24
N GLN A 137 4.64 17.49 32.21
CA GLN A 137 4.64 17.11 33.63
C GLN A 137 3.23 16.92 34.15
N TRP A 138 2.33 17.86 33.89
CA TRP A 138 0.94 17.74 34.32
C TRP A 138 0.21 16.58 33.63
N CYS A 139 0.40 16.43 32.32
CA CYS A 139 -0.23 15.37 31.52
C CYS A 139 0.13 13.97 32.01
N ILE A 140 1.40 13.70 32.32
CA ILE A 140 1.86 12.35 32.72
C ILE A 140 1.87 12.14 34.24
N GLY A 141 2.12 13.19 35.03
CA GLY A 141 2.26 13.09 36.48
C GLY A 141 0.95 13.08 37.28
N THR A 142 -0.17 13.50 36.68
CA THR A 142 -1.47 13.57 37.38
C THR A 142 -2.41 12.40 37.09
N VAL A 143 -1.91 11.36 36.39
CA VAL A 143 -2.71 10.21 35.97
C VAL A 143 -3.15 9.39 37.18
N ASN A 144 -4.41 8.96 37.15
CA ASN A 144 -4.96 8.01 38.12
C ASN A 144 -5.51 6.80 37.35
N PHE A 145 -4.95 5.62 37.58
CA PHE A 145 -5.30 4.40 36.88
C PHE A 145 -6.32 3.57 37.64
N SER A 146 -7.24 2.95 36.92
CA SER A 146 -8.12 1.89 37.44
C SER A 146 -8.10 0.69 36.51
N VAL A 147 -8.00 -0.52 37.04
CA VAL A 147 -7.92 -1.73 36.22
C VAL A 147 -9.33 -2.19 35.85
N LEU A 148 -9.60 -2.43 34.56
CA LEU A 148 -10.84 -3.02 34.10
C LEU A 148 -10.76 -4.55 34.16
N ILE A 149 -11.52 -5.14 35.07
CA ILE A 149 -11.66 -6.59 35.23
C ILE A 149 -13.08 -6.96 34.83
N ASN A 150 -13.26 -7.77 33.78
CA ASN A 150 -14.57 -8.20 33.28
C ASN A 150 -15.57 -7.05 33.02
N GLY A 151 -15.07 -5.88 32.62
CA GLY A 151 -15.88 -4.70 32.31
C GLY A 151 -16.18 -3.78 33.51
N THR A 152 -15.77 -4.15 34.72
CA THR A 152 -15.90 -3.29 35.91
C THR A 152 -14.54 -2.70 36.31
N SER A 153 -14.55 -1.44 36.73
CA SER A 153 -13.34 -0.75 37.19
C SER A 153 -13.04 -1.13 38.64
N SER A 154 -11.81 -1.58 38.91
CA SER A 154 -11.36 -2.00 40.23
C SER A 154 -10.16 -1.17 40.70
N GLY A 155 -10.33 -0.52 41.84
CA GLY A 155 -9.31 0.27 42.52
C GLY A 155 -8.86 1.53 41.76
N PHE A 156 -8.17 2.42 42.47
CA PHE A 156 -7.44 3.52 41.87
C PHE A 156 -6.00 3.55 42.40
N PHE A 157 -5.04 3.75 41.50
CA PHE A 157 -3.64 3.89 41.86
C PHE A 157 -2.94 4.92 40.97
N LYS A 158 -1.89 5.52 41.50
CA LYS A 158 -1.04 6.49 40.77
C LYS A 158 0.22 5.81 40.27
N SER A 159 0.78 6.32 39.18
CA SER A 159 2.12 5.96 38.75
C SER A 159 3.13 7.03 39.15
N SER A 160 4.36 6.62 39.38
CA SER A 160 5.53 7.50 39.61
C SER A 160 6.51 7.52 38.43
N ARG A 161 6.30 6.63 37.45
CA ARG A 161 7.13 6.50 36.24
C ARG A 161 6.31 5.95 35.07
N GLY A 162 6.93 5.88 33.89
CA GLY A 162 6.36 5.27 32.71
C GLY A 162 5.39 6.16 31.94
N LEU A 163 5.06 5.73 30.74
CA LEU A 163 4.21 6.41 29.78
C LEU A 163 3.00 5.52 29.45
N ARG A 164 1.84 6.14 29.20
CA ARG A 164 0.60 5.39 28.94
C ARG A 164 0.60 4.74 27.56
N GLN A 165 0.46 3.43 27.49
CA GLN A 165 0.18 2.73 26.24
C GLN A 165 -1.26 3.03 25.78
N GLY A 166 -1.44 3.81 24.72
CA GLY A 166 -2.76 4.25 24.23
C GLY A 166 -2.99 5.77 24.31
N ASP A 167 -2.09 6.50 24.97
CA ASP A 167 -2.04 7.96 24.94
C ASP A 167 -1.33 8.44 23.66
N PRO A 168 -1.93 9.35 22.87
CA PRO A 168 -1.30 9.91 21.66
C PRO A 168 0.07 10.57 21.88
N LEU A 169 0.36 11.05 23.09
CA LEU A 169 1.59 11.76 23.42
C LEU A 169 2.76 10.82 23.73
N SER A 170 2.46 9.70 24.39
CA SER A 170 3.47 8.74 24.88
C SER A 170 4.50 8.29 23.83
N PRO A 171 4.13 7.92 22.59
CA PRO A 171 5.12 7.44 21.62
C PRO A 171 6.20 8.47 21.27
N TYR A 172 5.85 9.75 21.27
CA TYR A 172 6.78 10.83 20.95
C TYR A 172 7.72 11.14 22.10
N LEU A 173 7.20 11.12 23.33
CA LEU A 173 8.02 11.24 24.54
C LEU A 173 8.98 10.07 24.68
N PHE A 174 8.52 8.85 24.36
CA PHE A 174 9.38 7.67 24.35
C PHE A 174 10.51 7.80 23.33
N VAL A 175 10.22 8.28 22.11
CA VAL A 175 11.25 8.52 21.09
C VAL A 175 12.26 9.59 21.51
N ILE A 176 11.85 10.61 22.27
CA ILE A 176 12.78 11.59 22.86
C ILE A 176 13.74 10.90 23.82
N VAL A 177 13.26 10.04 24.72
CA VAL A 177 14.12 9.25 25.63
C VAL A 177 15.09 8.35 24.85
N MET A 178 14.60 7.69 23.81
CA MET A 178 15.44 6.83 22.96
C MET A 178 16.49 7.58 22.14
N GLU A 179 16.34 8.90 21.96
CA GLU A 179 17.37 9.71 21.32
C GLU A 179 18.66 9.75 22.15
N ASP A 180 18.56 9.70 23.49
CA ASP A 180 19.74 9.64 24.35
C ASP A 180 20.58 8.39 24.08
N LEU A 181 19.94 7.22 23.89
CA LEU A 181 20.65 6.01 23.48
C LEU A 181 21.36 6.21 22.12
N SER A 182 20.73 6.90 21.17
CA SER A 182 21.35 7.24 19.89
C SER A 182 22.59 8.13 20.08
N CYS A 183 22.51 9.13 20.97
CA CYS A 183 23.61 10.02 21.31
C CYS A 183 24.76 9.29 22.01
N LEU A 184 24.46 8.41 22.97
CA LEU A 184 25.45 7.59 23.66
C LEU A 184 26.21 6.68 22.68
N LEU A 185 25.49 6.00 21.79
CA LEU A 185 26.11 5.13 20.77
C LEU A 185 27.01 5.93 19.81
N LYS A 186 26.60 7.15 19.43
CA LYS A 186 27.44 8.03 18.59
C LYS A 186 28.69 8.47 19.32
N ARG A 187 28.59 8.87 20.59
CA ARG A 187 29.73 9.28 21.42
C ARG A 187 30.71 8.13 21.64
N ALA A 188 30.20 6.93 21.93
CA ALA A 188 31.03 5.73 22.07
C ALA A 188 31.79 5.44 20.76
N LYS A 189 31.16 5.68 19.62
CA LYS A 189 31.82 5.57 18.31
C LYS A 189 32.85 6.67 18.07
N GLU A 190 32.54 7.93 18.37
CA GLU A 190 33.48 9.06 18.25
C GLU A 190 34.71 8.88 19.15
N GLY A 191 34.53 8.27 20.32
CA GLY A 191 35.60 7.89 21.24
C GLY A 191 36.36 6.61 20.86
N GLY A 192 35.98 5.92 19.79
CA GLY A 192 36.64 4.69 19.33
C GLY A 192 36.32 3.42 20.12
N PHE A 193 35.33 3.45 21.03
CA PHE A 193 34.90 2.29 21.82
C PHE A 193 34.02 1.32 21.02
N LEU A 194 33.23 1.85 20.09
CA LEU A 194 32.38 1.06 19.18
C LEU A 194 32.74 1.42 17.74
N SER A 195 32.78 0.42 16.85
CA SER A 195 32.83 0.70 15.41
C SER A 195 31.45 0.55 14.78
N GLY A 196 31.12 1.45 13.86
CA GLY A 196 29.95 1.29 13.02
C GLY A 196 30.29 0.45 11.78
N TRP A 197 29.27 0.15 10.99
CA TRP A 197 29.48 -0.46 9.69
C TRP A 197 29.67 0.62 8.61
N GLN A 198 30.85 0.67 8.01
CA GLN A 198 31.15 1.59 6.92
C GLN A 198 30.64 1.05 5.58
N LEU A 199 29.64 1.72 5.00
CA LEU A 199 29.19 1.47 3.64
C LEU A 199 29.96 2.33 2.65
N SER A 200 31.05 1.78 2.14
CA SER A 200 31.80 2.35 1.01
C SER A 200 31.56 1.54 -0.26
N GLY A 201 31.24 2.24 -1.35
CA GLY A 201 31.08 1.63 -2.67
C GLY A 201 31.40 2.63 -3.76
N ARG A 202 30.69 2.56 -4.90
CA ARG A 202 30.95 3.44 -6.04
C ARG A 202 30.61 4.92 -5.79
N GLY A 203 29.94 5.24 -4.69
CA GLY A 203 29.46 6.60 -4.38
C GLY A 203 30.52 7.55 -3.82
N GLY A 204 31.75 7.10 -3.54
CA GLY A 204 32.87 7.94 -3.07
C GLY A 204 32.74 8.44 -1.62
N GLY A 205 31.56 8.94 -1.22
CA GLY A 205 31.23 9.29 0.17
C GLY A 205 30.70 8.06 0.92
N GLY A 206 31.55 7.41 1.71
CA GLY A 206 31.10 6.30 2.55
C GLY A 206 30.13 6.77 3.62
N VAL A 207 29.11 5.96 3.92
CA VAL A 207 28.14 6.23 5.00
C VAL A 207 28.32 5.20 6.09
N GLU A 208 28.60 5.65 7.30
CA GLU A 208 28.72 4.76 8.45
C GLU A 208 27.38 4.58 9.16
N ILE A 209 27.04 3.34 9.49
CA ILE A 209 25.83 3.01 10.26
C ILE A 209 26.25 2.31 11.54
N THR A 210 26.04 2.98 12.67
CA THR A 210 26.25 2.38 14.00
C THR A 210 25.00 1.68 14.51
N HIS A 211 23.81 2.25 14.28
CA HIS A 211 22.55 1.70 14.80
C HIS A 211 21.34 2.15 13.99
N LEU A 212 20.25 1.40 14.13
CA LEU A 212 18.92 1.71 13.60
C LEU A 212 17.88 1.53 14.71
N LEU A 213 17.05 2.55 14.89
CA LEU A 213 15.97 2.56 15.88
C LEU A 213 14.63 2.60 15.17
N PHE A 214 13.68 1.79 15.65
CA PHE A 214 12.27 1.94 15.37
C PHE A 214 11.49 1.84 16.68
N ALA A 215 11.41 2.97 17.39
CA ALA A 215 10.95 3.01 18.78
C ALA A 215 11.84 2.11 19.66
N ASP A 216 11.30 1.02 20.20
CA ASP A 216 12.00 0.05 21.05
C ASP A 216 12.82 -0.98 20.27
N ASP A 217 12.41 -1.31 19.03
CA ASP A 217 13.15 -2.22 18.16
C ASP A 217 14.49 -1.60 17.73
N THR A 218 15.59 -2.08 18.33
CA THR A 218 16.94 -1.51 18.16
C THR A 218 17.88 -2.52 17.51
N LEU A 219 18.58 -2.08 16.47
CA LEU A 219 19.69 -2.80 15.85
C LEU A 219 20.98 -2.00 16.02
N VAL A 220 22.04 -2.64 16.51
CA VAL A 220 23.38 -2.06 16.63
C VAL A 220 24.35 -2.91 15.80
N PHE A 221 25.17 -2.23 14.99
CA PHE A 221 26.22 -2.84 14.18
C PHE A 221 27.55 -2.67 14.93
N CYS A 222 28.28 -3.77 15.12
CA CYS A 222 29.59 -3.78 15.77
C CYS A 222 30.55 -4.73 15.05
N GLU A 223 31.83 -4.59 15.33
CA GLU A 223 32.84 -5.60 15.00
C GLU A 223 32.71 -6.83 15.92
N PRO A 224 33.18 -8.01 15.47
CA PRO A 224 33.13 -9.25 16.25
C PRO A 224 34.22 -9.28 17.34
N SER A 225 34.18 -8.30 18.24
CA SER A 225 35.13 -8.10 19.34
C SER A 225 34.42 -8.19 20.68
N THR A 226 35.01 -8.94 21.62
CA THR A 226 34.54 -9.02 23.01
C THR A 226 34.57 -7.64 23.67
N ASP A 227 35.65 -6.88 23.50
CA ASP A 227 35.81 -5.53 24.05
C ASP A 227 34.67 -4.59 23.61
N GLN A 228 34.34 -4.56 22.31
CA GLN A 228 33.25 -3.72 21.80
C GLN A 228 31.90 -4.07 22.43
N VAL A 229 31.65 -5.36 22.63
CA VAL A 229 30.41 -5.84 23.23
C VAL A 229 30.36 -5.56 24.72
N SER A 230 31.49 -5.63 25.44
CA SER A 230 31.59 -5.18 26.84
C SER A 230 31.33 -3.66 26.96
N TYR A 231 31.90 -2.85 26.07
CA TYR A 231 31.60 -1.40 26.04
C TYR A 231 30.12 -1.13 25.75
N LEU A 232 29.50 -1.89 24.84
CA LEU A 232 28.07 -1.80 24.58
C LEU A 232 27.26 -2.17 25.84
N SER A 233 27.63 -3.23 26.56
CA SER A 233 26.99 -3.61 27.82
C SER A 233 27.04 -2.49 28.86
N TRP A 234 28.20 -1.87 29.07
CA TRP A 234 28.34 -0.75 30.02
C TRP A 234 27.52 0.46 29.61
N LEU A 235 27.49 0.78 28.32
CA LEU A 235 26.67 1.86 27.79
C LEU A 235 25.18 1.60 28.07
N LEU A 236 24.70 0.39 27.84
CA LEU A 236 23.32 -0.01 28.11
C LEU A 236 23.00 0.04 29.62
N MET A 237 23.95 -0.33 30.49
CA MET A 237 23.80 -0.19 31.94
C MET A 237 23.67 1.27 32.37
N TRP A 238 24.48 2.17 31.81
CA TRP A 238 24.35 3.61 32.09
C TRP A 238 23.03 4.17 31.57
N PHE A 239 22.63 3.77 30.36
CA PHE A 239 21.33 4.16 29.81
C PHE A 239 20.17 3.67 30.68
N GLU A 240 20.22 2.44 31.20
CA GLU A 240 19.24 1.91 32.15
C GLU A 240 19.21 2.73 33.44
N ALA A 241 20.37 3.04 34.02
CA ALA A 241 20.46 3.81 35.26
C ALA A 241 19.86 5.22 35.14
N MET A 242 20.04 5.87 34.00
CA MET A 242 19.50 7.21 33.74
C MET A 242 18.02 7.19 33.35
N SER A 243 17.67 6.39 32.34
CA SER A 243 16.35 6.42 31.71
C SER A 243 15.32 5.52 32.39
N GLY A 244 15.76 4.56 33.20
CA GLY A 244 14.96 3.46 33.72
C GLY A 244 14.65 2.37 32.69
N LEU A 245 15.13 2.47 31.45
CA LEU A 245 14.86 1.50 30.39
C LEU A 245 15.90 0.39 30.39
N LYS A 246 15.46 -0.79 30.83
CA LYS A 246 16.28 -2.01 30.86
C LYS A 246 16.19 -2.78 29.55
N VAL A 247 17.33 -3.28 29.06
CA VAL A 247 17.38 -4.23 27.94
C VAL A 247 17.11 -5.65 28.44
N ASN A 248 16.24 -6.36 27.73
CA ASN A 248 15.94 -7.77 27.96
C ASN A 248 16.94 -8.64 27.21
N LEU A 249 18.01 -9.07 27.89
CA LEU A 249 19.06 -9.89 27.28
C LEU A 249 18.57 -11.28 26.84
N ASP A 250 17.56 -11.85 27.51
CA ASP A 250 16.97 -13.15 27.15
C ASP A 250 16.26 -13.15 25.79
N LYS A 251 15.76 -11.98 25.38
CA LYS A 251 15.08 -11.75 24.09
C LYS A 251 15.96 -11.03 23.08
N SER A 252 17.06 -10.44 23.53
CA SER A 252 18.05 -9.85 22.66
C SER A 252 18.85 -10.95 21.97
N GLU A 253 19.28 -10.68 20.75
CA GLU A 253 19.94 -11.66 19.90
C GLU A 253 21.19 -11.04 19.26
N ILE A 254 22.29 -11.79 19.22
CA ILE A 254 23.47 -11.47 18.40
C ILE A 254 23.44 -12.33 17.15
N ILE A 255 23.64 -11.68 16.00
CA ILE A 255 23.64 -12.33 14.69
C ILE A 255 25.01 -12.10 14.05
N ALA A 256 25.76 -13.17 13.81
CA ALA A 256 26.98 -13.11 13.00
C ALA A 256 26.65 -12.92 11.52
N VAL A 257 27.37 -12.03 10.86
CA VAL A 257 27.26 -11.73 9.44
C VAL A 257 28.62 -11.85 8.77
N GLY A 258 28.75 -12.74 7.79
CA GLY A 258 30.04 -13.03 7.15
C GLY A 258 30.82 -14.08 7.94
N ARG A 259 32.16 -13.98 7.95
CA ARG A 259 33.04 -14.90 8.70
C ARG A 259 33.29 -14.34 10.10
N VAL A 260 32.70 -14.98 11.11
CA VAL A 260 32.88 -14.67 12.53
C VAL A 260 33.09 -15.99 13.25
N GLU A 261 34.26 -16.20 13.85
CA GLU A 261 34.64 -17.47 14.49
C GLU A 261 34.30 -17.51 15.99
N ASN A 262 34.23 -16.35 16.63
CA ASN A 262 34.05 -16.17 18.07
C ASN A 262 32.63 -15.70 18.46
N VAL A 263 31.60 -15.99 17.66
CA VAL A 263 30.24 -15.46 17.92
C VAL A 263 29.66 -15.98 19.23
N GLU A 264 29.93 -17.22 19.61
CA GLU A 264 29.47 -17.81 20.86
C GLU A 264 30.10 -17.14 22.08
N GLU A 265 31.40 -16.81 22.01
CA GLU A 265 32.13 -16.11 23.07
C GLU A 265 31.59 -14.68 23.25
N VAL A 266 31.43 -13.96 22.13
CA VAL A 266 30.89 -12.60 22.13
C VAL A 266 29.44 -12.57 22.65
N ALA A 267 28.63 -13.58 22.31
CA ALA A 267 27.27 -13.69 22.82
C ALA A 267 27.21 -14.03 24.32
N LEU A 268 28.16 -14.84 24.82
CA LEU A 268 28.30 -15.14 26.23
C LEU A 268 28.68 -13.89 27.02
N GLU A 269 29.63 -13.10 26.54
CA GLU A 269 30.04 -11.83 27.15
C GLU A 269 28.89 -10.81 27.20
N PHE A 270 28.07 -10.74 26.14
CA PHE A 270 26.88 -9.89 26.16
C PHE A 270 25.73 -10.45 27.02
N GLY A 271 25.74 -11.76 27.29
CA GLY A 271 24.66 -12.46 27.98
C GLY A 271 23.40 -12.68 27.14
N CYS A 272 23.52 -12.86 25.82
CA CYS A 272 22.37 -13.00 24.92
C CYS A 272 22.42 -14.27 24.04
N LYS A 273 21.36 -14.50 23.26
CA LYS A 273 21.27 -15.67 22.37
C LYS A 273 21.94 -15.42 21.02
N VAL A 274 22.65 -16.43 20.50
CA VAL A 274 23.11 -16.44 19.11
C VAL A 274 21.96 -16.79 18.18
N SER A 275 21.74 -15.95 17.17
CA SER A 275 20.73 -16.12 16.13
C SER A 275 21.41 -16.14 14.75
N ARG A 276 20.73 -16.69 13.74
CA ARG A 276 21.28 -16.88 12.38
C ARG A 276 20.43 -16.18 11.35
N LEU A 277 21.07 -15.72 10.27
CA LEU A 277 20.36 -15.23 9.09
C LEU A 277 19.79 -16.40 8.27
N PRO A 278 18.59 -16.29 7.69
CA PRO A 278 17.69 -15.13 7.77
C PRO A 278 16.94 -15.05 9.11
N SER A 279 16.86 -13.86 9.71
CA SER A 279 16.11 -13.58 10.94
C SER A 279 14.92 -12.65 10.67
N THR A 280 14.17 -12.23 11.70
CA THR A 280 13.04 -11.29 11.54
C THR A 280 13.33 -9.95 12.21
N TYR A 281 13.16 -8.86 11.46
CA TYR A 281 13.25 -7.48 11.93
C TYR A 281 12.06 -6.66 11.42
N LEU A 282 11.32 -6.00 12.31
CA LEU A 282 10.12 -5.22 11.98
C LEU A 282 9.07 -6.02 11.20
N GLY A 283 8.97 -7.33 11.44
CA GLY A 283 8.06 -8.24 10.74
C GLY A 283 8.44 -8.55 9.28
N LEU A 284 9.65 -8.17 8.86
CA LEU A 284 10.26 -8.51 7.57
C LEU A 284 11.47 -9.41 7.78
N PRO A 285 11.80 -10.26 6.79
CA PRO A 285 13.02 -11.06 6.83
C PRO A 285 14.25 -10.14 6.75
N LEU A 286 15.28 -10.51 7.51
CA LEU A 286 16.57 -9.85 7.54
C LEU A 286 17.61 -10.83 7.00
N GLY A 287 18.35 -10.44 5.95
CA GLY A 287 19.36 -11.29 5.33
C GLY A 287 18.81 -12.44 4.48
N ALA A 288 17.54 -12.39 4.06
CA ALA A 288 16.98 -13.38 3.15
C ALA A 288 17.55 -13.25 1.73
N ARG A 289 17.74 -14.37 1.05
CA ARG A 289 18.31 -14.39 -0.30
C ARG A 289 17.29 -13.89 -1.32
N PHE A 290 17.78 -13.35 -2.43
CA PHE A 290 16.94 -12.93 -3.53
C PHE A 290 16.01 -14.05 -4.02
N LYS A 291 14.70 -13.76 -4.07
CA LYS A 291 13.63 -14.69 -4.47
C LYS A 291 13.52 -15.96 -3.63
N GLU A 292 14.00 -15.94 -2.39
CA GLU A 292 13.79 -17.03 -1.45
C GLU A 292 12.29 -17.25 -1.21
N VAL A 293 11.83 -18.49 -1.43
CA VAL A 293 10.40 -18.84 -1.33
C VAL A 293 9.97 -18.94 0.13
N ALA A 294 10.82 -19.49 1.01
CA ALA A 294 10.54 -19.72 2.42
C ALA A 294 10.13 -18.44 3.17
N THR A 295 10.70 -17.31 2.76
CA THR A 295 10.34 -15.97 3.24
C THR A 295 8.85 -15.63 3.14
N TRP A 296 8.13 -16.26 2.22
CA TRP A 296 6.71 -16.00 1.96
C TRP A 296 5.77 -16.99 2.64
N ASP A 297 6.28 -18.07 3.23
CA ASP A 297 5.45 -19.11 3.83
C ASP A 297 4.64 -18.54 5.01
N GLY A 298 5.24 -17.68 5.85
CA GLY A 298 4.49 -16.99 6.91
C GLY A 298 3.39 -16.05 6.40
N VAL A 299 3.51 -15.52 5.18
CA VAL A 299 2.40 -14.77 4.54
C VAL A 299 1.29 -15.74 4.15
N GLU A 300 1.64 -16.87 3.53
CA GLU A 300 0.68 -17.90 3.13
C GLU A 300 -0.09 -18.47 4.32
N GLU A 301 0.60 -18.80 5.42
CA GLU A 301 -0.01 -19.29 6.66
C GLU A 301 -1.03 -18.29 7.21
N ARG A 302 -0.73 -16.99 7.19
CA ARG A 302 -1.69 -15.95 7.61
C ARG A 302 -2.92 -15.90 6.73
N LEU A 303 -2.78 -16.07 5.41
CA LEU A 303 -3.92 -16.17 4.50
C LEU A 303 -4.76 -17.41 4.84
N ARG A 304 -4.13 -18.57 5.03
CA ARG A 304 -4.82 -19.83 5.37
C ARG A 304 -5.54 -19.76 6.71
N LYS A 305 -4.89 -19.21 7.73
CA LYS A 305 -5.49 -18.99 9.07
C LYS A 305 -6.69 -18.04 9.02
N ARG A 306 -6.71 -17.08 8.11
CA ARG A 306 -7.85 -16.17 7.93
C ARG A 306 -9.00 -16.84 7.17
N LEU A 307 -8.67 -17.67 6.20
CA LEU A 307 -9.65 -18.48 5.48
C LEU A 307 -10.33 -19.52 6.37
N SER A 308 -9.61 -20.13 7.33
CA SER A 308 -10.22 -21.12 8.24
C SER A 308 -11.29 -20.51 9.15
N ILE A 309 -11.16 -19.23 9.49
CA ILE A 309 -12.17 -18.48 10.26
C ILE A 309 -13.42 -18.21 9.42
N TRP A 310 -13.26 -18.03 8.10
CA TRP A 310 -14.36 -17.71 7.20
C TRP A 310 -15.08 -18.98 6.75
N LYS A 311 -16.28 -19.19 7.28
CA LYS A 311 -17.18 -20.26 6.82
C LYS A 311 -17.63 -19.99 5.38
N ARG A 312 -16.81 -20.44 4.40
CA ARG A 312 -16.97 -20.18 2.95
C ARG A 312 -18.38 -20.44 2.44
N GLN A 313 -19.06 -21.46 2.97
CA GLN A 313 -20.42 -21.86 2.55
C GLN A 313 -21.49 -20.79 2.78
N TYR A 314 -21.31 -19.91 3.77
CA TYR A 314 -22.29 -18.88 4.12
C TYR A 314 -22.00 -17.51 3.49
N ILE A 315 -20.97 -17.41 2.64
CA ILE A 315 -20.54 -16.15 2.04
C ILE A 315 -20.83 -16.18 0.55
N SER A 316 -21.61 -15.21 0.07
CA SER A 316 -21.90 -15.04 -1.36
C SER A 316 -20.63 -14.74 -2.17
N LYS A 317 -20.62 -15.04 -3.48
CA LYS A 317 -19.48 -14.71 -4.36
C LYS A 317 -19.07 -13.23 -4.26
N GLY A 318 -20.06 -12.32 -4.16
CA GLY A 318 -19.83 -10.89 -3.92
C GLY A 318 -19.15 -10.60 -2.58
N GLY A 319 -19.59 -11.22 -1.49
CA GLY A 319 -18.95 -11.09 -0.18
C GLY A 319 -17.51 -11.63 -0.17
N ARG A 320 -17.27 -12.77 -0.81
CA ARG A 320 -15.93 -13.35 -0.96
C ARG A 320 -15.01 -12.43 -1.74
N MET A 321 -15.50 -11.84 -2.83
CA MET A 321 -14.77 -10.83 -3.60
C MET A 321 -14.37 -9.62 -2.76
N THR A 322 -15.28 -9.11 -1.92
CA THR A 322 -14.96 -8.02 -0.99
C THR A 322 -13.85 -8.43 -0.02
N LEU A 323 -13.92 -9.61 0.59
CA LEU A 323 -12.91 -10.12 1.53
C LEU A 323 -11.54 -10.36 0.85
N ILE A 324 -11.52 -10.82 -0.39
CA ILE A 324 -10.28 -10.93 -1.18
C ILE A 324 -9.62 -9.57 -1.32
N ARG A 325 -10.40 -8.54 -1.67
CA ARG A 325 -9.88 -7.20 -1.95
C ARG A 325 -9.47 -6.46 -0.69
N SER A 326 -10.26 -6.52 0.38
CA SER A 326 -9.99 -5.80 1.63
C SER A 326 -8.91 -6.48 2.48
N THR A 327 -8.86 -7.81 2.46
CA THR A 327 -8.14 -8.58 3.49
C THR A 327 -7.06 -9.47 2.90
N LEU A 328 -7.37 -10.37 1.95
CA LEU A 328 -6.34 -11.29 1.43
C LEU A 328 -5.30 -10.57 0.56
N SER A 329 -5.72 -9.59 -0.24
CA SER A 329 -4.83 -8.83 -1.12
C SER A 329 -3.98 -7.81 -0.36
N SER A 330 -4.37 -7.45 0.88
CA SER A 330 -3.65 -6.48 1.70
C SER A 330 -2.56 -7.12 2.57
N MET A 331 -2.73 -8.37 3.00
CA MET A 331 -1.75 -9.13 3.79
C MET A 331 -0.33 -9.18 3.19
N PRO A 332 -0.14 -9.49 1.89
CA PRO A 332 1.21 -9.54 1.32
C PRO A 332 1.83 -8.16 1.08
N ILE A 333 1.06 -7.06 1.14
CA ILE A 333 1.53 -5.71 0.74
C ILE A 333 2.78 -5.30 1.51
N TYR A 334 2.83 -5.59 2.81
CA TYR A 334 3.97 -5.20 3.64
C TYR A 334 5.28 -5.83 3.14
N CYS A 335 5.30 -7.15 2.90
CA CYS A 335 6.46 -7.85 2.34
C CYS A 335 6.72 -7.45 0.88
N MET A 336 5.67 -7.33 0.05
CA MET A 336 5.76 -6.89 -1.35
C MET A 336 6.27 -5.46 -1.52
N SER A 337 6.28 -4.65 -0.46
CA SER A 337 6.77 -3.27 -0.52
C SER A 337 8.29 -3.20 -0.54
N LEU A 338 8.98 -4.28 -0.20
CA LEU A 338 10.44 -4.31 -0.13
C LEU A 338 11.06 -5.52 -0.87
N PHE A 339 10.38 -6.66 -0.89
CA PHE A 339 10.89 -7.90 -1.49
C PHE A 339 10.29 -8.16 -2.87
N GLN A 340 11.11 -8.62 -3.82
CA GLN A 340 10.61 -9.12 -5.09
C GLN A 340 9.99 -10.50 -4.91
N MET A 341 8.70 -10.60 -5.18
CA MET A 341 7.93 -11.85 -5.07
C MET A 341 8.33 -12.81 -6.21
N PRO A 342 8.72 -14.07 -5.89
CA PRO A 342 8.89 -15.11 -6.90
C PRO A 342 7.56 -15.43 -7.60
N ARG A 343 7.62 -15.77 -8.89
CA ARG A 343 6.43 -16.14 -9.67
C ARG A 343 5.71 -17.37 -9.09
N SER A 344 6.45 -18.33 -8.54
CA SER A 344 5.88 -19.50 -7.87
C SER A 344 5.03 -19.11 -6.66
N VAL A 345 5.51 -18.17 -5.84
CA VAL A 345 4.78 -17.63 -4.68
C VAL A 345 3.54 -16.86 -5.13
N SER A 346 3.65 -15.98 -6.13
CA SER A 346 2.49 -15.23 -6.61
C SER A 346 1.39 -16.17 -7.10
N LEU A 347 1.75 -17.22 -7.83
CA LEU A 347 0.81 -18.24 -8.29
C LEU A 347 0.18 -19.05 -7.14
N ARG A 348 0.95 -19.38 -6.09
CA ARG A 348 0.45 -20.04 -4.87
C ARG A 348 -0.58 -19.16 -4.15
N LEU A 349 -0.27 -17.89 -3.90
CA LEU A 349 -1.17 -16.96 -3.21
C LEU A 349 -2.43 -16.64 -4.05
N GLU A 350 -2.27 -16.43 -5.36
CA GLU A 350 -3.41 -16.22 -6.27
C GLU A 350 -4.26 -17.49 -6.43
N ARG A 351 -3.67 -18.70 -6.29
CA ARG A 351 -4.46 -19.95 -6.22
C ARG A 351 -5.35 -19.94 -4.98
N ILE A 352 -4.82 -19.59 -3.81
CA ILE A 352 -5.63 -19.47 -2.58
C ILE A 352 -6.81 -18.49 -2.76
N GLN A 353 -6.57 -17.35 -3.40
CA GLN A 353 -7.63 -16.36 -3.68
C GLN A 353 -8.66 -16.88 -4.68
N ARG A 354 -8.24 -17.58 -5.74
CA ARG A 354 -9.12 -18.23 -6.73
C ARG A 354 -9.98 -19.31 -6.10
N ASP A 355 -9.37 -20.21 -5.35
CA ASP A 355 -10.05 -21.30 -4.68
C ASP A 355 -11.09 -20.75 -3.70
N PHE A 356 -10.78 -19.63 -3.03
CA PHE A 356 -11.74 -18.93 -2.17
C PHE A 356 -12.89 -18.30 -2.93
N LEU A 357 -12.63 -17.62 -4.05
CA LEU A 357 -13.68 -17.01 -4.86
C LEU A 357 -14.67 -18.07 -5.39
N TRP A 358 -14.13 -19.14 -5.97
CA TRP A 358 -14.90 -20.12 -6.74
C TRP A 358 -15.38 -21.33 -5.95
N GLY A 359 -14.65 -21.75 -4.91
CA GLY A 359 -14.90 -23.00 -4.19
C GLY A 359 -16.28 -23.10 -3.51
N GLY A 360 -16.77 -24.31 -3.29
CA GLY A 360 -18.04 -24.58 -2.59
C GLY A 360 -17.85 -24.84 -1.09
N GLY A 361 -18.69 -25.72 -0.52
CA GLY A 361 -18.46 -26.30 0.81
C GLY A 361 -17.13 -27.07 0.90
N ALA A 362 -16.78 -27.58 2.08
CA ALA A 362 -15.47 -28.20 2.35
C ALA A 362 -15.10 -29.36 1.39
N LEU A 363 -16.10 -30.03 0.80
CA LEU A 363 -15.94 -31.17 -0.10
C LEU A 363 -16.19 -30.85 -1.59
N GLU A 364 -16.63 -29.63 -1.93
CA GLU A 364 -16.98 -29.26 -3.31
C GLU A 364 -15.83 -28.53 -4.02
N ARG A 365 -15.12 -29.25 -4.90
CA ARG A 365 -14.21 -28.62 -5.87
C ARG A 365 -15.02 -28.03 -7.02
N LYS A 366 -15.24 -26.72 -6.98
CA LYS A 366 -15.88 -25.98 -8.09
C LYS A 366 -14.83 -25.51 -9.10
N PRO A 367 -15.08 -25.64 -10.40
CA PRO A 367 -14.14 -25.20 -11.42
C PRO A 367 -14.04 -23.66 -11.45
N HIS A 368 -12.85 -23.15 -11.72
CA HIS A 368 -12.63 -21.73 -11.96
C HIS A 368 -13.26 -21.35 -13.31
N LEU A 369 -14.27 -20.46 -13.30
CA LEU A 369 -15.07 -20.18 -14.51
C LEU A 369 -14.43 -19.12 -15.41
N VAL A 370 -13.81 -18.11 -14.81
CA VAL A 370 -13.20 -16.96 -15.49
C VAL A 370 -11.70 -16.94 -15.22
N GLU A 371 -10.92 -16.58 -16.24
CA GLU A 371 -9.47 -16.45 -16.13
C GLU A 371 -9.09 -15.38 -15.09
N TRP A 372 -8.04 -15.64 -14.32
CA TRP A 372 -7.61 -14.73 -13.26
C TRP A 372 -7.17 -13.36 -13.77
N SER A 373 -6.54 -13.31 -14.95
CA SER A 373 -6.13 -12.04 -15.59
C SER A 373 -7.33 -11.11 -15.86
N ILE A 374 -8.48 -11.67 -16.24
CA ILE A 374 -9.74 -10.93 -16.41
C ILE A 374 -10.24 -10.47 -15.04
N ILE A 375 -10.27 -11.35 -14.03
CA ILE A 375 -10.71 -11.00 -12.67
C ILE A 375 -9.89 -9.84 -12.08
N CYS A 376 -8.58 -9.81 -12.38
CA CYS A 376 -7.67 -8.76 -11.94
C CYS A 376 -7.82 -7.42 -12.67
N SER A 377 -8.53 -7.39 -13.80
CA SER A 377 -8.75 -6.16 -14.57
C SER A 377 -9.76 -5.24 -13.87
N ASP A 378 -9.78 -3.96 -14.23
CA ASP A 378 -10.79 -3.01 -13.74
C ASP A 378 -12.21 -3.46 -14.16
N LYS A 379 -13.22 -3.15 -13.34
CA LYS A 379 -14.62 -3.42 -13.66
C LYS A 379 -15.06 -2.81 -15.00
N ARG A 380 -14.51 -1.64 -15.35
CA ARG A 380 -14.75 -0.98 -16.65
C ARG A 380 -14.25 -1.81 -17.84
N LYS A 381 -13.16 -2.56 -17.65
CA LYS A 381 -12.58 -3.48 -18.63
C LYS A 381 -13.15 -4.91 -18.51
N GLY A 382 -14.24 -5.09 -17.75
CA GLY A 382 -14.89 -6.37 -17.53
C GLY A 382 -14.26 -7.27 -16.46
N GLY A 383 -13.35 -6.77 -15.64
CA GLY A 383 -12.83 -7.52 -14.48
C GLY A 383 -13.65 -7.33 -13.21
N LEU A 384 -13.09 -7.78 -12.08
CA LEU A 384 -13.69 -7.62 -10.74
C LEU A 384 -12.89 -6.67 -9.83
N GLY A 385 -11.76 -6.15 -10.33
CA GLY A 385 -10.90 -5.22 -9.59
C GLY A 385 -10.11 -5.87 -8.46
N VAL A 386 -9.83 -7.17 -8.56
CA VAL A 386 -8.78 -7.82 -7.75
C VAL A 386 -7.42 -7.31 -8.23
N ARG A 387 -6.43 -7.16 -7.37
CA ARG A 387 -5.10 -6.73 -7.80
C ARG A 387 -4.27 -7.96 -8.14
N SER A 388 -3.65 -7.98 -9.32
CA SER A 388 -2.59 -8.95 -9.61
C SER A 388 -1.44 -8.72 -8.64
N LEU A 389 -1.03 -9.76 -7.91
CA LEU A 389 0.03 -9.63 -6.91
C LEU A 389 1.38 -9.33 -7.57
N ALA A 390 1.62 -9.90 -8.76
CA ALA A 390 2.84 -9.65 -9.54
C ALA A 390 2.96 -8.18 -9.98
N LEU A 391 1.90 -7.62 -10.58
CA LEU A 391 1.89 -6.21 -11.00
C LEU A 391 1.94 -5.26 -9.80
N LEU A 392 1.23 -5.60 -8.71
CA LEU A 392 1.25 -4.81 -7.48
C LEU A 392 2.63 -4.81 -6.83
N ASN A 393 3.32 -5.95 -6.75
CA ASN A 393 4.69 -6.01 -6.25
C ASN A 393 5.64 -5.16 -7.11
N LYS A 394 5.56 -5.26 -8.43
CA LYS A 394 6.34 -4.40 -9.34
C LYS A 394 6.09 -2.92 -9.06
N ALA A 395 4.83 -2.50 -8.97
CA ALA A 395 4.46 -1.11 -8.72
C ALA A 395 4.91 -0.61 -7.33
N LEU A 396 4.84 -1.47 -6.30
CA LEU A 396 5.30 -1.16 -4.94
C LEU A 396 6.82 -0.99 -4.89
N LEU A 397 7.59 -1.86 -5.55
CA LEU A 397 9.05 -1.73 -5.62
C LEU A 397 9.47 -0.47 -6.39
N CYS A 398 8.77 -0.14 -7.48
CA CYS A 398 9.00 1.09 -8.24
C CYS A 398 8.74 2.38 -7.43
N LYS A 399 7.95 2.31 -6.34
CA LYS A 399 7.79 3.45 -5.43
C LYS A 399 9.14 3.92 -4.88
N TRP A 400 10.07 3.01 -4.61
CA TRP A 400 11.41 3.36 -4.12
C TRP A 400 12.22 4.15 -5.13
N SER A 401 12.06 3.86 -6.43
CA SER A 401 12.70 4.64 -7.49
C SER A 401 12.20 6.09 -7.50
N TRP A 402 10.88 6.30 -7.37
CA TRP A 402 10.34 7.65 -7.20
C TRP A 402 10.84 8.32 -5.91
N ARG A 403 10.84 7.59 -4.79
CA ARG A 403 11.35 8.13 -3.52
C ARG A 403 12.83 8.49 -3.60
N PHE A 404 13.64 7.75 -4.34
CA PHE A 404 15.07 8.05 -4.52
C PHE A 404 15.28 9.41 -5.20
N ALA A 405 14.43 9.73 -6.18
CA ALA A 405 14.48 10.99 -6.91
C ALA A 405 14.07 12.19 -6.05
N VAL A 406 13.19 11.99 -5.05
CA VAL A 406 12.57 13.06 -4.24
C VAL A 406 13.18 13.21 -2.85
N GLU A 407 13.46 12.11 -2.14
CA GLU A 407 13.85 12.09 -0.72
C GLU A 407 15.37 12.17 -0.54
N ARG A 408 15.99 13.28 -0.97
CA ARG A 408 17.46 13.45 -1.00
C ARG A 408 18.14 13.32 0.37
N GLU A 409 17.50 13.85 1.41
CA GLU A 409 18.07 13.91 2.77
C GLU A 409 17.87 12.64 3.59
N ALA A 410 17.14 11.66 3.07
CA ALA A 410 16.79 10.45 3.80
C ALA A 410 18.02 9.53 3.96
N LEU A 411 18.24 9.01 5.17
CA LEU A 411 19.37 8.13 5.48
C LEU A 411 19.43 6.91 4.55
N TRP A 412 18.28 6.29 4.27
CA TRP A 412 18.22 5.14 3.35
C TRP A 412 18.71 5.50 1.95
N ARG A 413 18.41 6.70 1.46
CA ARG A 413 18.86 7.18 0.14
C ARG A 413 20.36 7.42 0.16
N GLN A 414 20.89 8.04 1.21
CA GLN A 414 22.33 8.25 1.40
C GLN A 414 23.09 6.90 1.41
N VAL A 415 22.57 5.91 2.13
CA VAL A 415 23.10 4.53 2.16
C VAL A 415 23.15 3.89 0.77
N ILE A 416 22.06 3.99 0.00
CA ILE A 416 22.03 3.48 -1.37
C ILE A 416 23.04 4.21 -2.27
N SER A 417 23.14 5.54 -2.12
CA SER A 417 24.01 6.39 -2.92
C SER A 417 25.49 6.10 -2.63
N ALA A 418 25.86 5.94 -1.36
CA ALA A 418 27.21 5.56 -0.94
C ALA A 418 27.63 4.20 -1.50
N LYS A 419 26.73 3.22 -1.41
CA LYS A 419 27.00 1.84 -1.86
C LYS A 419 27.06 1.70 -3.38
N TYR A 420 26.12 2.31 -4.10
CA TYR A 420 25.95 2.06 -5.54
C TYR A 420 26.38 3.22 -6.43
N GLY A 421 26.52 4.42 -5.90
CA GLY A 421 26.72 5.65 -6.67
C GLY A 421 25.42 6.19 -7.26
N GLU A 422 25.50 7.44 -7.72
CA GLU A 422 24.43 8.18 -8.38
C GLU A 422 24.80 8.41 -9.84
N GLU A 423 23.80 8.36 -10.71
CA GLU A 423 23.98 8.84 -12.08
C GLU A 423 23.92 10.38 -12.11
N GLU A 424 24.40 10.97 -13.21
CA GLU A 424 24.39 12.41 -13.41
C GLU A 424 22.98 13.00 -13.19
N GLY A 425 22.90 14.14 -12.50
CA GLY A 425 21.63 14.75 -12.07
C GLY A 425 21.04 14.16 -10.79
N GLY A 426 21.56 13.03 -10.28
CA GLY A 426 21.20 12.49 -8.95
C GLY A 426 19.77 11.99 -8.82
N TRP A 427 19.03 11.82 -9.93
CA TRP A 427 17.64 11.34 -9.95
C TRP A 427 17.51 9.83 -9.72
N ARG A 428 18.57 9.08 -10.01
CA ARG A 428 18.60 7.62 -9.93
C ARG A 428 19.99 7.13 -9.52
N SER A 429 20.03 5.99 -8.84
CA SER A 429 21.30 5.32 -8.55
C SER A 429 21.88 4.71 -9.83
N CYS A 430 23.20 4.48 -9.83
CA CYS A 430 23.85 3.70 -10.89
C CYS A 430 23.27 2.28 -11.01
N VAL A 431 23.45 1.68 -12.19
CA VAL A 431 23.08 0.28 -12.45
C VAL A 431 23.97 -0.67 -11.65
N VAL A 432 23.34 -1.58 -10.91
CA VAL A 432 24.02 -2.56 -10.06
C VAL A 432 24.41 -3.81 -10.87
N ARG A 433 25.71 -4.00 -11.13
CA ARG A 433 26.27 -5.06 -12.02
C ARG A 433 26.76 -6.35 -11.33
N GLY A 434 26.61 -6.52 -10.01
CA GLY A 434 27.05 -7.72 -9.27
C GLY A 434 26.12 -8.94 -9.39
N SER A 435 26.34 -10.01 -8.62
CA SER A 435 25.39 -11.14 -8.47
C SER A 435 24.18 -10.76 -7.61
N PHE A 436 23.17 -11.62 -7.47
CA PHE A 436 22.09 -11.40 -6.51
C PHE A 436 22.46 -12.05 -5.18
N GLY A 437 22.49 -11.27 -4.11
CA GLY A 437 22.67 -11.74 -2.74
C GLY A 437 21.44 -11.44 -1.89
N VAL A 438 21.68 -10.96 -0.67
CA VAL A 438 20.66 -10.49 0.28
C VAL A 438 20.26 -9.00 0.09
N GLY A 439 20.94 -8.28 -0.81
CA GLY A 439 20.66 -6.89 -1.13
C GLY A 439 19.39 -6.74 -1.96
N LEU A 440 18.55 -5.78 -1.59
CA LEU A 440 17.20 -5.58 -2.12
C LEU A 440 17.18 -4.53 -3.23
N TRP A 441 18.07 -3.54 -3.16
CA TRP A 441 18.10 -2.39 -4.07
C TRP A 441 18.29 -2.80 -5.52
N LYS A 442 19.09 -3.84 -5.79
CA LYS A 442 19.27 -4.35 -7.16
C LYS A 442 17.96 -4.79 -7.80
N ALA A 443 17.09 -5.45 -7.04
CA ALA A 443 15.77 -5.88 -7.52
C ALA A 443 14.84 -4.68 -7.75
N ILE A 444 14.89 -3.71 -6.84
CA ILE A 444 14.14 -2.44 -6.94
C ILE A 444 14.59 -1.64 -8.18
N ARG A 445 15.91 -1.46 -8.37
CA ARG A 445 16.52 -0.66 -9.44
C ARG A 445 16.21 -1.18 -10.84
N ARG A 446 15.93 -2.48 -11.00
CA ARG A 446 15.43 -3.08 -12.25
C ARG A 446 14.07 -2.54 -12.69
N GLY A 447 13.27 -2.04 -11.75
CA GLY A 447 11.97 -1.44 -12.05
C GLY A 447 12.03 -0.02 -12.62
N TRP A 448 13.22 0.58 -12.69
CA TRP A 448 13.38 2.00 -13.05
C TRP A 448 12.73 2.37 -14.38
N GLU A 449 12.86 1.56 -15.43
CA GLU A 449 12.32 1.88 -16.76
C GLU A 449 10.80 2.14 -16.74
N ALA A 450 10.05 1.39 -15.92
CA ALA A 450 8.61 1.59 -15.76
C ALA A 450 8.26 2.94 -15.09
N VAL A 451 9.18 3.50 -14.29
CA VAL A 451 9.03 4.82 -13.69
C VAL A 451 9.54 5.89 -14.63
N GLY A 452 10.77 5.74 -15.15
CA GLY A 452 11.47 6.72 -15.97
C GLY A 452 10.70 7.17 -17.21
N ASN A 453 10.01 6.26 -17.89
CA ASN A 453 9.19 6.60 -19.07
C ASN A 453 8.03 7.57 -18.76
N ASN A 454 7.66 7.66 -17.48
CA ASN A 454 6.53 8.41 -16.95
C ASN A 454 6.98 9.61 -16.08
N LEU A 455 8.26 9.98 -16.14
CA LEU A 455 8.80 11.16 -15.47
C LEU A 455 8.87 12.35 -16.44
N ALA A 456 8.58 13.52 -15.90
CA ALA A 456 8.90 14.82 -16.47
C ALA A 456 9.58 15.66 -15.38
N TYR A 457 10.13 16.81 -15.74
CA TYR A 457 10.88 17.66 -14.81
C TYR A 457 10.37 19.11 -14.86
N ALA A 458 10.31 19.75 -13.70
CA ALA A 458 10.10 21.18 -13.57
C ALA A 458 11.45 21.84 -13.26
N VAL A 459 11.80 22.84 -14.07
CA VAL A 459 13.04 23.59 -13.95
C VAL A 459 12.94 24.55 -12.77
N GLY A 460 13.86 24.38 -11.81
CA GLY A 460 14.21 25.36 -10.79
C GLY A 460 15.54 25.99 -11.18
N ASN A 461 16.62 25.53 -10.55
CA ASN A 461 17.99 25.99 -10.78
C ASN A 461 18.66 25.38 -12.01
N GLY A 462 18.04 24.38 -12.64
CA GLY A 462 18.48 23.78 -13.89
C GLY A 462 19.76 22.95 -13.80
N ARG A 463 20.28 22.68 -12.59
CA ARG A 463 21.56 21.98 -12.38
C ARG A 463 21.47 20.47 -12.50
N ARG A 464 20.25 19.93 -12.57
CA ARG A 464 20.00 18.48 -12.57
C ARG A 464 19.20 18.02 -13.78
N ILE A 465 18.78 18.93 -14.64
CA ILE A 465 17.96 18.63 -15.82
C ILE A 465 18.82 18.85 -17.06
N ARG A 466 18.96 17.81 -17.89
CA ARG A 466 19.63 17.91 -19.20
C ARG A 466 18.75 18.69 -20.15
N PHE A 467 19.31 19.73 -20.79
CA PHE A 467 18.56 20.61 -21.69
C PHE A 467 17.92 19.83 -22.84
N TRP A 468 18.67 18.95 -23.51
CA TRP A 468 18.20 18.22 -24.67
C TRP A 468 17.47 16.91 -24.34
N GLU A 469 17.96 16.16 -23.37
CA GLU A 469 17.58 14.75 -23.16
C GLU A 469 16.45 14.52 -22.16
N ASP A 470 16.12 15.50 -21.32
CA ASP A 470 15.07 15.37 -20.30
C ASP A 470 13.73 15.98 -20.74
N LYS A 471 12.64 15.41 -20.22
CA LYS A 471 11.27 15.88 -20.48
C LYS A 471 10.90 17.03 -19.55
N TRP A 472 11.37 18.24 -19.84
CA TRP A 472 11.07 19.44 -19.05
C TRP A 472 10.33 20.53 -19.85
N CYS A 473 10.36 20.43 -21.19
CA CYS A 473 9.77 21.39 -22.12
C CYS A 473 8.54 20.83 -22.89
N GLY A 474 7.68 20.11 -22.17
CA GLY A 474 6.49 19.42 -22.72
C GLY A 474 6.55 17.92 -22.49
N ASP A 475 5.81 17.15 -23.30
CA ASP A 475 5.70 15.70 -23.14
C ASP A 475 6.86 14.89 -23.76
N ASP A 476 7.61 15.53 -24.66
CA ASP A 476 8.73 14.96 -25.40
C ASP A 476 10.06 15.68 -25.10
N LYS A 477 11.16 14.98 -25.35
CA LYS A 477 12.53 15.50 -25.21
C LYS A 477 12.82 16.50 -26.33
N LEU A 478 13.58 17.56 -26.05
CA LEU A 478 13.95 18.54 -27.08
C LEU A 478 14.79 17.90 -28.20
N CYS A 479 15.65 16.92 -27.90
CA CYS A 479 16.41 16.21 -28.93
C CYS A 479 15.55 15.40 -29.90
N SER A 480 14.39 14.91 -29.47
CA SER A 480 13.44 14.19 -30.32
C SER A 480 12.60 15.13 -31.18
N LEU A 481 12.35 16.35 -30.69
CA LEU A 481 11.54 17.37 -31.36
C LEU A 481 12.34 18.20 -32.36
N PHE A 482 13.63 18.41 -32.09
CA PHE A 482 14.55 19.23 -32.90
C PHE A 482 15.83 18.44 -33.21
N PRO A 483 15.74 17.34 -33.98
CA PRO A 483 16.89 16.46 -34.25
C PRO A 483 18.00 17.17 -35.03
N SER A 484 17.65 18.09 -35.94
CA SER A 484 18.60 18.88 -36.73
C SER A 484 19.43 19.79 -35.84
N LEU A 485 18.78 20.55 -34.95
CA LEU A 485 19.46 21.42 -33.97
C LEU A 485 20.27 20.62 -32.96
N TYR A 486 19.76 19.47 -32.51
CA TYR A 486 20.49 18.59 -31.60
C TYR A 486 21.77 18.04 -32.25
N ALA A 487 21.73 17.70 -33.54
CA ALA A 487 22.89 17.16 -34.26
C ALA A 487 24.06 18.15 -34.28
N ILE A 488 23.77 19.45 -34.43
CA ILE A 488 24.76 20.53 -34.46
C ILE A 488 25.00 21.20 -33.10
N SER A 489 24.33 20.76 -32.03
CA SER A 489 24.58 21.28 -30.67
C SER A 489 26.00 20.94 -30.21
N LEU A 490 26.73 21.95 -29.74
CA LEU A 490 28.10 21.79 -29.23
C LEU A 490 28.10 21.01 -27.91
N ASP A 491 27.10 21.26 -27.07
CA ASP A 491 26.94 20.62 -25.75
C ASP A 491 25.64 19.78 -25.72
N LYS A 492 25.70 18.55 -26.24
CA LYS A 492 24.54 17.65 -26.26
C LYS A 492 24.06 17.26 -24.86
N GLU A 493 25.01 17.18 -23.93
CA GLU A 493 24.78 16.91 -22.52
C GLU A 493 24.62 18.19 -21.68
N ALA A 494 24.39 19.38 -22.26
CA ALA A 494 24.29 20.60 -21.44
C ALA A 494 23.21 20.50 -20.35
N TRP A 495 23.49 21.02 -19.15
CA TRP A 495 22.45 21.25 -18.15
C TRP A 495 21.61 22.46 -18.54
N VAL A 496 20.36 22.51 -18.11
CA VAL A 496 19.50 23.68 -18.31
C VAL A 496 20.14 24.96 -17.74
N ALA A 497 20.87 24.84 -16.63
CA ALA A 497 21.63 25.93 -16.03
C ALA A 497 22.74 26.47 -16.95
N ASP A 498 23.37 25.62 -17.75
CA ASP A 498 24.49 26.01 -18.63
C ASP A 498 24.00 26.76 -19.88
N VAL A 499 22.76 26.50 -20.29
CA VAL A 499 22.13 27.10 -21.47
C VAL A 499 21.41 28.42 -21.14
N TRP A 500 21.27 28.75 -19.86
CA TRP A 500 20.58 29.96 -19.40
C TRP A 500 21.55 31.04 -18.92
N SER A 501 21.56 32.18 -19.60
CA SER A 501 22.32 33.35 -19.18
C SER A 501 21.48 34.24 -18.28
N HIS A 502 21.99 34.58 -17.10
CA HIS A 502 21.33 35.50 -16.16
C HIS A 502 21.48 36.98 -16.55
N SER A 503 22.24 37.28 -17.60
CA SER A 503 22.40 38.65 -18.11
C SER A 503 21.11 39.16 -18.77
N GLY A 504 20.82 40.46 -18.62
CA GLY A 504 19.73 41.14 -19.34
C GLY A 504 18.30 40.66 -19.02
N GLY A 505 18.06 40.03 -17.86
CA GLY A 505 16.74 39.52 -17.48
C GLY A 505 16.47 38.05 -17.86
N GLY A 506 17.49 37.34 -18.35
CA GLY A 506 17.42 35.91 -18.63
C GLY A 506 17.30 35.59 -20.12
N VAL A 507 18.35 35.03 -20.72
CA VAL A 507 18.37 34.67 -22.15
C VAL A 507 18.81 33.21 -22.34
N TRP A 508 18.04 32.46 -23.13
CA TRP A 508 18.43 31.11 -23.59
C TRP A 508 19.49 31.22 -24.69
N ALA A 509 20.66 30.60 -24.48
CA ALA A 509 21.80 30.67 -25.39
C ALA A 509 22.37 29.28 -25.71
N PRO A 510 21.63 28.41 -26.45
CA PRO A 510 22.17 27.14 -26.91
C PRO A 510 23.34 27.37 -27.87
N ARG A 511 24.43 26.62 -27.68
CA ARG A 511 25.64 26.72 -28.51
C ARG A 511 25.64 25.67 -29.62
N PHE A 512 25.96 26.09 -30.83
CA PHE A 512 26.03 25.23 -32.01
C PHE A 512 27.44 25.19 -32.60
N SER A 513 27.82 24.07 -33.20
CA SER A 513 29.16 23.84 -33.78
C SER A 513 29.42 24.63 -35.06
N ARG A 514 28.36 25.13 -35.71
CA ARG A 514 28.41 25.97 -36.91
C ARG A 514 27.29 27.00 -36.90
N SER A 515 27.34 27.94 -37.85
CA SER A 515 26.22 28.83 -38.15
C SER A 515 24.96 28.04 -38.56
N ILE A 516 23.81 28.59 -38.21
CA ILE A 516 22.49 28.05 -38.51
C ILE A 516 22.20 28.29 -40.00
N ASN A 517 21.82 27.26 -40.73
CA ASN A 517 21.47 27.39 -42.14
C ASN A 517 20.01 27.87 -42.30
N ASP A 518 19.67 28.44 -43.46
CA ASP A 518 18.34 29.04 -43.70
C ASP A 518 17.16 28.09 -43.41
N TRP A 519 17.30 26.80 -43.70
CA TRP A 519 16.25 25.80 -43.43
C TRP A 519 16.14 25.41 -41.95
N GLU A 520 17.15 25.67 -41.12
CA GLU A 520 17.15 25.41 -39.66
C GLU A 520 16.59 26.60 -38.87
N VAL A 521 16.52 27.80 -39.47
CA VAL A 521 15.99 29.01 -38.82
C VAL A 521 14.56 28.81 -38.31
N ILE A 522 13.72 28.10 -39.08
CA ILE A 522 12.34 27.78 -38.69
C ILE A 522 12.31 26.85 -37.46
N GLU A 523 13.24 25.89 -37.36
CA GLU A 523 13.34 25.03 -36.18
C GLU A 523 13.77 25.83 -34.94
N VAL A 524 14.67 26.80 -35.10
CA VAL A 524 15.16 27.67 -34.02
C VAL A 524 14.04 28.57 -33.51
N GLU A 525 13.26 29.17 -34.40
CA GLU A 525 12.09 29.98 -34.03
C GLU A 525 11.10 29.14 -33.20
N ARG A 526 10.78 27.92 -33.66
CA ARG A 526 9.91 26.99 -32.93
C ARG A 526 10.48 26.60 -31.57
N LEU A 527 11.80 26.43 -31.46
CA LEU A 527 12.47 26.15 -30.19
C LEU A 527 12.34 27.34 -29.23
N LEU A 528 12.65 28.56 -29.69
CA LEU A 528 12.58 29.77 -28.88
C LEU A 528 11.15 30.07 -28.41
N LEU A 529 10.14 29.90 -29.26
CA LEU A 529 8.73 30.01 -28.89
C LEU A 529 8.35 29.03 -27.77
N ARG A 530 8.92 27.82 -27.79
CA ARG A 530 8.64 26.80 -26.78
C ARG A 530 9.37 27.05 -25.45
N LEU A 531 10.52 27.71 -25.52
CA LEU A 531 11.28 28.19 -24.37
C LEU A 531 10.74 29.51 -23.78
N GLN A 532 9.95 30.24 -24.54
CA GLN A 532 9.37 31.52 -24.14
C GLN A 532 8.55 31.37 -22.84
N GLY A 533 8.76 32.31 -21.90
CA GLY A 533 8.09 32.30 -20.60
C GLY A 533 8.70 31.34 -19.56
N ARG A 534 9.67 30.49 -19.94
CA ARG A 534 10.41 29.63 -19.00
C ARG A 534 11.63 30.36 -18.48
N ARG A 535 11.90 30.22 -17.18
CA ARG A 535 13.02 30.85 -16.49
C ARG A 535 13.70 29.85 -15.56
N VAL A 536 14.99 30.05 -15.34
CA VAL A 536 15.79 29.33 -14.33
C VAL A 536 15.91 30.22 -13.10
N TYR A 537 15.70 29.65 -11.92
CA TYR A 537 15.78 30.34 -10.63
C TYR A 537 16.87 29.69 -9.78
N SER A 538 17.91 30.44 -9.43
CA SER A 538 19.05 29.93 -8.66
C SER A 538 18.67 29.29 -7.33
N ASP A 539 17.62 29.80 -6.68
CA ASP A 539 17.25 29.48 -5.31
C ASP A 539 16.17 28.39 -5.21
N VAL A 540 15.66 27.91 -6.34
CA VAL A 540 14.63 26.88 -6.41
C VAL A 540 15.27 25.58 -6.89
N GLU A 541 15.11 24.49 -6.17
CA GLU A 541 15.62 23.20 -6.63
C GLU A 541 14.78 22.64 -7.79
N ASP A 542 15.44 21.91 -8.70
CA ASP A 542 14.74 21.16 -9.74
C ASP A 542 13.81 20.11 -9.14
N GLU A 543 12.63 19.93 -9.74
CA GLU A 543 11.61 18.99 -9.27
C GLU A 543 11.27 17.92 -10.33
N VAL A 544 11.02 16.70 -9.86
CA VAL A 544 10.51 15.61 -10.71
C VAL A 544 8.98 15.55 -10.64
N ILE A 545 8.34 15.39 -11.80
CA ILE A 545 6.89 15.34 -12.00
C ILE A 545 6.48 13.96 -12.49
N TRP A 546 5.38 13.45 -11.91
CA TRP A 546 4.75 12.21 -12.36
C TRP A 546 3.67 12.50 -13.42
N THR A 547 3.84 12.02 -14.65
CA THR A 547 2.97 12.39 -15.78
C THR A 547 1.62 11.66 -15.79
N LYS A 548 1.49 10.53 -15.08
CA LYS A 548 0.26 9.71 -15.09
C LYS A 548 -0.78 10.10 -14.04
N ALA A 549 -0.59 11.22 -13.33
CA ALA A 549 -1.56 11.71 -12.35
C ALA A 549 -1.83 13.21 -12.54
N LYS A 550 -3.09 13.62 -12.34
CA LYS A 550 -3.52 15.02 -12.52
C LYS A 550 -2.87 15.97 -11.50
N ASP A 551 -2.62 15.48 -10.30
CA ASP A 551 -1.95 16.21 -9.22
C ASP A 551 -0.42 16.15 -9.34
N LYS A 552 0.12 15.59 -10.43
CA LYS A 552 1.56 15.46 -10.72
C LYS A 552 2.34 14.66 -9.67
N ARG A 553 1.65 13.98 -8.75
CA ARG A 553 2.26 13.18 -7.68
C ARG A 553 2.23 11.70 -8.00
N PHE A 554 3.32 11.02 -7.69
CA PHE A 554 3.39 9.58 -7.86
C PHE A 554 2.43 8.87 -6.89
N SER A 555 1.72 7.87 -7.41
CA SER A 555 1.03 6.89 -6.58
C SER A 555 1.25 5.48 -7.14
N VAL A 556 1.32 4.49 -6.23
CA VAL A 556 1.37 3.08 -6.62
C VAL A 556 0.13 2.71 -7.46
N LYS A 557 -1.00 3.36 -7.20
CA LYS A 557 -2.26 3.15 -7.95
C LYS A 557 -2.15 3.64 -9.40
N SER A 558 -1.55 4.80 -9.64
CA SER A 558 -1.38 5.33 -11.01
C SER A 558 -0.38 4.48 -11.80
N LEU A 559 0.74 4.08 -11.20
CA LEU A 559 1.69 3.19 -11.86
C LEU A 559 1.09 1.79 -12.11
N TYR A 560 0.34 1.24 -11.16
CA TYR A 560 -0.33 -0.06 -11.37
C TYR A 560 -1.27 -0.02 -12.57
N LYS A 561 -2.01 1.08 -12.77
CA LYS A 561 -2.90 1.25 -13.93
C LYS A 561 -2.15 1.35 -15.26
N ASP A 562 -0.98 1.97 -15.25
CA ASP A 562 -0.11 2.09 -16.43
C ASP A 562 0.54 0.74 -16.78
N LEU A 563 0.88 -0.05 -15.77
CA LEU A 563 1.39 -1.43 -15.93
C LEU A 563 0.31 -2.45 -16.31
N ASP A 564 -0.96 -2.17 -16.02
CA ASP A 564 -2.08 -3.04 -16.33
C ASP A 564 -2.35 -3.00 -17.84
N PRO A 565 -2.25 -4.14 -18.56
CA PRO A 565 -2.40 -4.15 -20.00
C PRO A 565 -3.74 -3.53 -20.44
N GLU A 566 -3.68 -2.74 -21.51
CA GLU A 566 -4.89 -2.21 -22.12
C GLU A 566 -5.66 -3.33 -22.79
N ARG A 567 -6.95 -3.44 -22.45
CA ARG A 567 -7.92 -4.24 -23.20
C ARG A 567 -8.68 -3.28 -24.10
N ARG A 568 -8.57 -3.50 -25.41
CA ARG A 568 -9.26 -2.69 -26.44
C ARG A 568 -10.76 -3.00 -26.54
N GLU A 569 -11.19 -4.04 -25.86
CA GLU A 569 -12.53 -4.60 -25.93
C GLU A 569 -13.51 -3.86 -24.99
N GLU A 570 -14.58 -3.28 -25.54
CA GLU A 570 -15.62 -2.58 -24.77
C GLU A 570 -16.45 -3.53 -23.91
N PHE A 571 -16.62 -3.23 -22.63
CA PHE A 571 -17.39 -4.05 -21.70
C PHE A 571 -18.57 -3.26 -21.11
N PRO A 572 -19.78 -3.84 -21.01
CA PRO A 572 -20.97 -3.17 -20.49
C PRO A 572 -20.94 -3.02 -18.95
N ALA A 573 -19.88 -2.42 -18.40
CA ALA A 573 -19.64 -2.31 -16.97
C ALA A 573 -20.68 -1.45 -16.26
N ASN A 574 -21.12 -0.36 -16.91
CA ASN A 574 -22.06 0.59 -16.33
C ASN A 574 -23.44 -0.05 -16.09
N ILE A 575 -23.95 -0.85 -17.02
CA ILE A 575 -25.24 -1.52 -16.83
C ILE A 575 -25.13 -2.67 -15.83
N ILE A 576 -24.03 -3.43 -15.83
CA ILE A 576 -23.84 -4.56 -14.92
C ILE A 576 -23.66 -4.11 -13.47
N TRP A 577 -22.80 -3.12 -13.22
CA TRP A 577 -22.37 -2.74 -11.86
C TRP A 577 -23.06 -1.51 -11.29
N ASN A 578 -23.63 -0.63 -12.12
CA ASN A 578 -24.35 0.58 -11.67
C ASN A 578 -25.86 0.44 -11.91
N SER A 579 -26.42 -0.72 -11.60
CA SER A 579 -27.85 -1.03 -11.65
C SER A 579 -28.40 -1.25 -10.24
N VAL A 580 -29.71 -1.15 -10.08
CA VAL A 580 -30.40 -1.37 -8.78
C VAL A 580 -30.59 -2.84 -8.43
N VAL A 581 -30.18 -3.75 -9.32
CA VAL A 581 -30.29 -5.19 -9.06
C VAL A 581 -29.37 -5.63 -7.91
N PRO A 582 -29.73 -6.70 -7.19
CA PRO A 582 -28.86 -7.27 -6.15
C PRO A 582 -27.48 -7.68 -6.69
N PRO A 583 -26.39 -7.56 -5.89
CA PRO A 583 -25.03 -7.89 -6.34
C PRO A 583 -24.85 -9.31 -6.89
N ARG A 584 -25.65 -10.28 -6.42
CA ARG A 584 -25.65 -11.66 -6.94
C ARG A 584 -26.09 -11.72 -8.40
N VAL A 585 -27.03 -10.86 -8.81
CA VAL A 585 -27.54 -10.77 -10.19
C VAL A 585 -26.48 -10.13 -11.07
N SER A 586 -25.89 -9.00 -10.65
CA SER A 586 -24.76 -8.38 -11.36
C SER A 586 -23.59 -9.34 -11.57
N PHE A 587 -23.26 -10.15 -10.56
CA PHE A 587 -22.21 -11.15 -10.68
C PHE A 587 -22.56 -12.24 -11.70
N PHE A 588 -23.80 -12.74 -11.71
CA PHE A 588 -24.26 -13.70 -12.71
C PHE A 588 -24.22 -13.11 -14.12
N VAL A 589 -24.73 -11.89 -14.32
CA VAL A 589 -24.74 -11.25 -15.64
C VAL A 589 -23.31 -10.97 -16.12
N TRP A 590 -22.40 -10.62 -15.21
CA TRP A 590 -20.97 -10.54 -15.51
C TRP A 590 -20.39 -11.89 -15.99
N GLU A 591 -20.72 -13.01 -15.32
CA GLU A 591 -20.31 -14.35 -15.76
C GLU A 591 -20.90 -14.69 -17.14
N ALA A 592 -22.17 -14.36 -17.36
CA ALA A 592 -22.88 -14.60 -18.62
C ALA A 592 -22.31 -13.79 -19.78
N THR A 593 -21.93 -12.52 -19.54
CA THR A 593 -21.32 -11.64 -20.56
C THR A 593 -19.98 -12.20 -21.05
N TRP A 594 -19.21 -12.85 -20.17
CA TRP A 594 -17.97 -13.55 -20.56
C TRP A 594 -18.21 -14.94 -21.17
N LYS A 595 -19.48 -15.34 -21.33
CA LYS A 595 -19.91 -16.69 -21.69
C LYS A 595 -19.33 -17.76 -20.76
N LYS A 596 -19.25 -17.45 -19.46
CA LYS A 596 -18.60 -18.32 -18.46
C LYS A 596 -19.53 -19.09 -17.53
N SER A 597 -20.84 -18.85 -17.61
CA SER A 597 -21.87 -19.63 -16.93
C SER A 597 -21.77 -21.14 -17.26
N ILE A 598 -22.29 -21.99 -16.36
CA ILE A 598 -22.23 -23.46 -16.48
C ILE A 598 -23.45 -23.94 -17.29
N THR A 599 -23.33 -23.84 -18.61
CA THR A 599 -24.30 -24.35 -19.60
C THR A 599 -23.81 -25.69 -20.17
N LEU A 600 -24.69 -26.45 -20.84
CA LEU A 600 -24.32 -27.77 -21.39
C LEU A 600 -23.22 -27.67 -22.45
N ASP A 601 -23.23 -26.68 -23.35
CA ASP A 601 -22.14 -26.45 -24.32
C ASP A 601 -20.78 -26.25 -23.62
N ARG A 602 -20.78 -25.59 -22.46
CA ARG A 602 -19.57 -25.32 -21.67
C ARG A 602 -19.10 -26.55 -20.92
N LEU A 603 -20.01 -27.40 -20.47
CA LEU A 603 -19.67 -28.69 -19.87
C LEU A 603 -19.11 -29.65 -20.92
N GLN A 604 -19.69 -29.70 -22.13
CA GLN A 604 -19.14 -30.48 -23.25
C GLN A 604 -17.72 -30.03 -23.62
N ARG A 605 -17.49 -28.72 -23.76
CA ARG A 605 -16.13 -28.17 -23.99
C ARG A 605 -15.14 -28.49 -22.85
N ARG A 606 -15.62 -28.92 -21.69
CA ARG A 606 -14.81 -29.36 -20.55
C ARG A 606 -14.64 -30.88 -20.46
N GLY A 607 -15.10 -31.62 -21.48
CA GLY A 607 -14.95 -33.07 -21.58
C GLY A 607 -16.06 -33.88 -20.92
N PHE A 608 -17.20 -33.27 -20.54
CA PHE A 608 -18.34 -34.03 -20.03
C PHE A 608 -19.15 -34.61 -21.18
N SER A 609 -19.35 -35.94 -21.17
CA SER A 609 -20.18 -36.66 -22.13
C SER A 609 -21.67 -36.50 -21.79
N LEU A 610 -22.32 -35.50 -22.37
CA LEU A 610 -23.74 -35.22 -22.18
C LEU A 610 -24.38 -34.74 -23.48
N ALA A 611 -25.67 -35.03 -23.65
CA ALA A 611 -26.46 -34.51 -24.76
C ALA A 611 -26.77 -33.03 -24.51
N ASN A 612 -26.45 -32.16 -25.46
CA ASN A 612 -26.70 -30.73 -25.34
C ASN A 612 -28.09 -30.38 -25.89
N ARG A 613 -29.07 -30.30 -25.01
CA ARG A 613 -30.44 -29.89 -25.34
C ARG A 613 -30.92 -28.89 -24.31
N CYS A 614 -31.40 -27.73 -24.75
CA CYS A 614 -31.80 -26.66 -23.84
C CYS A 614 -32.97 -27.09 -22.94
N TYR A 615 -32.80 -26.99 -21.62
CA TYR A 615 -33.84 -27.35 -20.65
C TYR A 615 -35.11 -26.47 -20.71
N LEU A 616 -35.06 -25.34 -21.42
CA LEU A 616 -36.21 -24.44 -21.56
C LEU A 616 -37.06 -24.78 -22.80
N CYS A 617 -36.45 -24.86 -23.99
CA CYS A 617 -37.21 -25.10 -25.23
C CYS A 617 -37.24 -26.57 -25.65
N LEU A 618 -36.29 -27.39 -25.16
CA LEU A 618 -36.11 -28.77 -25.59
C LEU A 618 -35.96 -28.93 -27.12
N VAL A 619 -35.52 -27.91 -27.85
CA VAL A 619 -35.34 -27.99 -29.32
C VAL A 619 -33.89 -27.74 -29.70
N GLU A 620 -33.36 -26.59 -29.30
CA GLU A 620 -32.03 -26.13 -29.67
C GLU A 620 -30.94 -26.55 -28.67
N GLU A 621 -29.69 -26.44 -29.10
CA GLU A 621 -28.54 -26.58 -28.22
C GLU A 621 -28.49 -25.50 -27.14
N GLU A 622 -28.12 -25.89 -25.92
CA GLU A 622 -27.99 -24.99 -24.80
C GLU A 622 -26.66 -24.21 -24.86
N SER A 623 -26.76 -22.92 -25.19
CA SER A 623 -25.72 -21.93 -24.94
C SER A 623 -26.26 -20.80 -24.07
N ILE A 624 -25.39 -20.02 -23.43
CA ILE A 624 -25.84 -18.90 -22.58
C ILE A 624 -26.57 -17.81 -23.38
N ASP A 625 -26.11 -17.52 -24.60
CA ASP A 625 -26.77 -16.56 -25.50
C ASP A 625 -28.13 -17.13 -25.95
N HIS A 626 -28.21 -18.42 -26.28
CA HIS A 626 -29.49 -19.07 -26.57
C HIS A 626 -30.45 -18.97 -25.39
N ILE A 627 -30.05 -19.43 -24.20
CA ILE A 627 -30.91 -19.41 -23.00
C ILE A 627 -31.44 -18.01 -22.73
N LEU A 628 -30.58 -17.00 -22.73
CA LEU A 628 -30.93 -15.66 -22.24
C LEU A 628 -31.55 -14.74 -23.30
N LEU A 629 -31.32 -14.99 -24.59
CA LEU A 629 -31.80 -14.13 -25.69
C LEU A 629 -32.73 -14.87 -26.66
N HIS A 630 -32.36 -16.07 -27.09
CA HIS A 630 -32.95 -16.68 -28.29
C HIS A 630 -33.91 -17.84 -28.02
N CYS A 631 -33.97 -18.36 -26.80
CA CYS A 631 -34.89 -19.42 -26.40
C CYS A 631 -36.35 -18.94 -26.53
N GLY A 632 -37.28 -19.82 -26.92
CA GLY A 632 -38.70 -19.46 -27.10
C GLY A 632 -39.33 -18.79 -25.87
N LEU A 633 -39.05 -19.31 -24.67
CA LEU A 633 -39.49 -18.71 -23.41
C LEU A 633 -38.84 -17.33 -23.19
N ALA A 634 -37.53 -17.21 -23.41
CA ALA A 634 -36.81 -15.96 -23.24
C ALA A 634 -37.29 -14.88 -24.23
N ARG A 635 -37.48 -15.21 -25.51
CA ARG A 635 -38.05 -14.31 -26.52
C ARG A 635 -39.44 -13.81 -26.14
N SER A 636 -40.27 -14.67 -25.57
CA SER A 636 -41.62 -14.31 -25.10
C SER A 636 -41.56 -13.34 -23.91
N LEU A 637 -40.63 -13.55 -22.97
CA LEU A 637 -40.40 -12.63 -21.86
C LEU A 637 -39.79 -11.30 -22.32
N TRP A 638 -38.89 -11.33 -23.31
CA TRP A 638 -38.34 -10.13 -23.94
C TRP A 638 -39.42 -9.31 -24.64
N SER A 639 -40.30 -9.97 -25.41
CA SER A 639 -41.42 -9.31 -26.09
C SER A 639 -42.36 -8.63 -25.10
N PHE A 640 -42.64 -9.29 -23.97
CA PHE A 640 -43.38 -8.69 -22.86
C PHE A 640 -42.64 -7.50 -22.22
N LEU A 641 -41.32 -7.60 -22.03
CA LEU A 641 -40.53 -6.49 -21.49
C LEU A 641 -40.54 -5.30 -22.46
N PHE A 642 -40.43 -5.54 -23.77
CA PHE A 642 -40.49 -4.51 -24.80
C PHE A 642 -41.85 -3.82 -24.82
N SER A 643 -42.95 -4.60 -24.72
CA SER A 643 -44.30 -4.04 -24.64
C SER A 643 -44.51 -3.19 -23.39
N LEU A 644 -43.93 -3.58 -22.24
CA LEU A 644 -44.03 -2.80 -21.00
C LEU A 644 -43.42 -1.40 -21.16
N PHE A 645 -42.25 -1.30 -21.81
CA PHE A 645 -41.55 -0.03 -22.01
C PHE A 645 -41.99 0.72 -23.28
N GLY A 646 -42.92 0.17 -24.08
CA GLY A 646 -43.35 0.77 -25.33
C GLY A 646 -42.25 0.86 -26.40
N VAL A 647 -41.30 -0.07 -26.40
CA VAL A 647 -40.14 -0.06 -27.31
C VAL A 647 -40.22 -1.21 -28.31
N SER A 648 -39.69 -1.00 -29.52
CA SER A 648 -39.41 -2.08 -30.47
C SER A 648 -37.90 -2.31 -30.51
N TRP A 649 -37.47 -3.57 -30.37
CA TRP A 649 -36.06 -3.91 -30.25
C TRP A 649 -35.73 -5.21 -30.96
N VAL A 650 -34.59 -5.24 -31.64
CA VAL A 650 -34.04 -6.46 -32.26
C VAL A 650 -32.92 -7.00 -31.36
N LEU A 651 -33.07 -8.23 -30.87
CA LEU A 651 -32.08 -8.85 -29.99
C LEU A 651 -30.80 -9.21 -30.78
N PRO A 652 -29.63 -8.69 -30.37
CA PRO A 652 -28.35 -9.05 -31.00
C PRO A 652 -27.98 -10.52 -30.79
N SER A 653 -26.91 -10.95 -31.46
CA SER A 653 -26.40 -12.33 -31.42
C SER A 653 -25.79 -12.74 -30.08
N SER A 654 -25.44 -11.77 -29.22
CA SER A 654 -24.78 -12.01 -27.96
C SER A 654 -25.26 -11.11 -26.83
N ILE A 655 -25.16 -11.62 -25.59
CA ILE A 655 -25.51 -10.87 -24.37
C ILE A 655 -24.71 -9.58 -24.25
N ARG A 656 -23.44 -9.62 -24.67
CA ARG A 656 -22.55 -8.45 -24.60
C ARG A 656 -23.03 -7.33 -25.52
N GLU A 657 -23.33 -7.64 -26.78
CA GLU A 657 -23.89 -6.68 -27.74
C GLU A 657 -25.24 -6.15 -27.27
N ALA A 658 -26.10 -7.05 -26.76
CA ALA A 658 -27.39 -6.67 -26.20
C ALA A 658 -27.25 -5.62 -25.09
N LEU A 659 -26.34 -5.84 -24.13
CA LEU A 659 -26.09 -4.93 -23.01
C LEU A 659 -25.37 -3.63 -23.41
N LEU A 660 -24.49 -3.66 -24.41
CA LEU A 660 -23.83 -2.47 -24.94
C LEU A 660 -24.83 -1.57 -25.68
N GLY A 661 -25.68 -2.17 -26.54
CA GLY A 661 -26.75 -1.46 -27.23
C GLY A 661 -27.80 -0.88 -26.27
N TRP A 662 -28.03 -1.54 -25.12
CA TRP A 662 -29.02 -1.12 -24.12
C TRP A 662 -28.74 0.24 -23.44
N LEU A 663 -27.54 0.79 -23.60
CA LEU A 663 -27.14 2.07 -22.99
C LEU A 663 -27.72 3.31 -23.70
N GLY A 664 -28.48 3.13 -24.78
CA GLY A 664 -29.12 4.21 -25.54
C GLY A 664 -30.21 5.01 -24.78
N PRO A 665 -30.60 6.20 -25.29
CA PRO A 665 -31.55 7.11 -24.63
C PRO A 665 -33.03 6.72 -24.85
N CYS A 666 -33.35 5.43 -24.85
CA CYS A 666 -34.68 4.92 -25.23
C CYS A 666 -35.81 5.24 -24.24
N VAL A 667 -35.48 5.72 -23.03
CA VAL A 667 -36.45 6.07 -22.00
C VAL A 667 -36.09 7.39 -21.31
N GLY A 668 -37.11 8.09 -20.77
CA GLY A 668 -36.95 9.32 -20.00
C GLY A 668 -35.98 9.22 -18.82
N LYS A 669 -35.49 10.37 -18.33
CA LYS A 669 -34.49 10.44 -17.24
C LYS A 669 -34.93 9.70 -15.97
N GLU A 670 -36.22 9.74 -15.64
CA GLU A 670 -36.79 9.09 -14.46
C GLU A 670 -36.79 7.56 -14.56
N ARG A 671 -37.13 7.01 -15.74
CA ARG A 671 -37.24 5.57 -16.00
C ARG A 671 -35.90 4.90 -16.30
N ARG A 672 -34.85 5.68 -16.58
CA ARG A 672 -33.51 5.21 -16.98
C ARG A 672 -32.90 4.17 -16.03
N LYS A 673 -33.08 4.30 -14.72
CA LYS A 673 -32.51 3.35 -13.75
C LYS A 673 -33.24 2.00 -13.78
N VAL A 674 -34.56 2.01 -13.93
CA VAL A 674 -35.39 0.80 -14.06
C VAL A 674 -35.11 0.11 -15.39
N TRP A 675 -35.03 0.89 -16.48
CA TRP A 675 -34.62 0.41 -17.80
C TRP A 675 -33.28 -0.31 -17.78
N ARG A 676 -32.28 0.21 -17.06
CA ARG A 676 -30.97 -0.46 -16.91
C ARG A 676 -31.03 -1.76 -16.09
N ALA A 677 -32.03 -1.93 -15.24
CA ALA A 677 -32.21 -3.15 -14.43
C ALA A 677 -33.03 -4.23 -15.15
N ALA A 678 -33.92 -3.83 -16.06
CA ALA A 678 -34.79 -4.68 -16.85
C ALA A 678 -34.10 -5.92 -17.48
N PRO A 679 -33.02 -5.77 -18.28
CA PRO A 679 -32.37 -6.91 -18.91
C PRO A 679 -31.70 -7.84 -17.88
N LEU A 680 -31.13 -7.28 -16.81
CA LEU A 680 -30.46 -8.05 -15.76
C LEU A 680 -31.45 -8.89 -14.95
N CYS A 681 -32.65 -8.35 -14.69
CA CYS A 681 -33.71 -9.08 -14.00
C CYS A 681 -34.27 -10.21 -14.86
N LEU A 682 -34.52 -9.95 -16.15
CA LEU A 682 -34.96 -10.98 -17.09
C LEU A 682 -33.94 -12.11 -17.17
N PHE A 683 -32.65 -11.78 -17.34
CA PHE A 683 -31.59 -12.78 -17.37
C PHE A 683 -31.56 -13.65 -16.11
N TRP A 684 -31.74 -13.05 -14.94
CA TRP A 684 -31.75 -13.79 -13.68
C TRP A 684 -32.92 -14.75 -13.57
N ILE A 685 -34.11 -14.35 -14.03
CA ILE A 685 -35.32 -15.18 -13.95
C ILE A 685 -35.25 -16.34 -14.92
N VAL A 686 -34.86 -16.08 -16.17
CA VAL A 686 -34.66 -17.13 -17.16
C VAL A 686 -33.61 -18.15 -16.68
N TRP A 687 -32.53 -17.66 -16.07
CA TRP A 687 -31.51 -18.54 -15.48
C TRP A 687 -32.04 -19.37 -14.30
N LYS A 688 -32.85 -18.76 -13.43
CA LYS A 688 -33.49 -19.46 -12.31
C LYS A 688 -34.46 -20.53 -12.80
N GLU A 689 -35.27 -20.21 -13.81
CA GLU A 689 -36.20 -21.14 -14.42
C GLU A 689 -35.49 -22.33 -15.06
N ARG A 690 -34.42 -22.07 -15.83
CA ARG A 690 -33.58 -23.13 -16.39
C ARG A 690 -33.05 -24.06 -15.31
N ASN A 691 -32.60 -23.52 -14.18
CA ASN A 691 -32.06 -24.33 -13.09
C ASN A 691 -33.15 -25.13 -12.35
N SER A 692 -34.34 -24.58 -12.16
CA SER A 692 -35.46 -25.32 -11.57
C SER A 692 -35.89 -26.48 -12.46
N ARG A 693 -35.94 -26.30 -13.78
CA ARG A 693 -36.18 -27.42 -14.71
C ARG A 693 -35.05 -28.45 -14.70
N ALA A 694 -33.80 -28.00 -14.72
CA ALA A 694 -32.64 -28.88 -14.83
C ALA A 694 -32.35 -29.69 -13.55
N PHE A 695 -32.61 -29.13 -12.37
CA PHE A 695 -32.16 -29.72 -11.10
C PHE A 695 -33.28 -30.02 -10.10
N GLU A 696 -34.42 -29.33 -10.21
CA GLU A 696 -35.56 -29.49 -9.28
C GLU A 696 -36.74 -30.20 -9.97
N ASN A 697 -36.66 -30.41 -11.29
CA ASN A 697 -37.74 -30.93 -12.14
C ASN A 697 -39.06 -30.14 -11.99
N VAL A 698 -38.95 -28.82 -11.77
CA VAL A 698 -40.08 -27.89 -11.65
C VAL A 698 -40.13 -27.01 -12.90
N ASP A 699 -41.29 -26.96 -13.55
CA ASP A 699 -41.58 -26.12 -14.71
C ASP A 699 -42.63 -25.06 -14.32
N HIS A 700 -42.27 -23.78 -14.37
CA HIS A 700 -43.21 -22.70 -14.14
C HIS A 700 -43.86 -22.25 -15.46
N THR A 701 -45.15 -21.93 -15.38
CA THR A 701 -45.87 -21.36 -16.52
C THR A 701 -45.29 -20.00 -16.91
N PHE A 702 -45.45 -19.63 -18.18
CA PHE A 702 -45.04 -18.32 -18.69
C PHE A 702 -45.62 -17.16 -17.86
N GLN A 703 -46.86 -17.28 -17.38
CA GLN A 703 -47.49 -16.30 -16.50
C GLN A 703 -46.81 -16.23 -15.13
N GLY A 704 -46.39 -17.37 -14.57
CA GLY A 704 -45.58 -17.41 -13.35
C GLY A 704 -44.26 -16.63 -13.51
N CYS A 705 -43.54 -16.86 -14.61
CA CYS A 705 -42.30 -16.13 -14.89
C CYS A 705 -42.52 -14.62 -15.07
N LYS A 706 -43.61 -14.20 -15.73
CA LYS A 706 -43.98 -12.78 -15.88
C LYS A 706 -44.23 -12.11 -14.53
N SER A 707 -45.04 -12.74 -13.68
CA SER A 707 -45.36 -12.21 -12.35
C SER A 707 -44.10 -12.03 -11.50
N VAL A 708 -43.19 -13.02 -11.53
CA VAL A 708 -41.90 -12.92 -10.82
C VAL A 708 -41.01 -11.82 -11.39
N LEU A 709 -41.03 -11.58 -12.70
CA LEU A 709 -40.30 -10.49 -13.36
C LEU A 709 -40.78 -9.13 -12.90
N LEU A 710 -42.08 -8.89 -12.92
CA LEU A 710 -42.67 -7.63 -12.44
C LEU A 710 -42.39 -7.40 -10.96
N CYS A 711 -42.63 -8.41 -10.12
CA CYS A 711 -42.41 -8.31 -8.68
C CYS A 711 -40.94 -8.02 -8.33
N ASN A 712 -39.99 -8.66 -9.00
CA ASN A 712 -38.56 -8.41 -8.76
C ASN A 712 -38.12 -7.02 -9.25
N LEU A 713 -38.55 -6.63 -10.46
CA LEU A 713 -38.25 -5.29 -10.98
C LEU A 713 -38.82 -4.20 -10.08
N TRP A 714 -40.05 -4.39 -9.59
CA TRP A 714 -40.67 -3.50 -8.63
C TRP A 714 -39.88 -3.45 -7.32
N ALA A 715 -39.66 -4.61 -6.68
CA ALA A 715 -38.99 -4.70 -5.39
C ALA A 715 -37.57 -4.09 -5.41
N TRP A 716 -36.81 -4.29 -6.49
CA TRP A 716 -35.45 -3.75 -6.60
C TRP A 716 -35.42 -2.28 -6.98
N SER A 717 -36.46 -1.76 -7.63
CA SER A 717 -36.57 -0.33 -7.98
C SER A 717 -37.24 0.51 -6.90
N ARG A 718 -37.96 -0.10 -5.94
CA ARG A 718 -38.73 0.62 -4.91
C ARG A 718 -37.94 1.71 -4.17
N GLY A 719 -36.66 1.46 -3.88
CA GLY A 719 -35.78 2.42 -3.20
C GLY A 719 -35.34 3.63 -4.06
N LEU A 720 -35.72 3.69 -5.33
CA LEU A 720 -35.44 4.82 -6.22
C LEU A 720 -36.47 5.94 -6.14
N PHE A 721 -37.65 5.65 -5.60
CA PHE A 721 -38.80 6.54 -5.64
C PHE A 721 -38.96 7.26 -4.30
N VAL A 722 -39.01 8.60 -4.33
CA VAL A 722 -39.37 9.43 -3.16
C VAL A 722 -40.87 9.70 -3.13
N SER A 723 -41.49 9.84 -4.31
CA SER A 723 -42.93 10.02 -4.55
C SER A 723 -43.32 9.27 -5.82
N GLY A 724 -43.19 7.94 -5.83
CA GLY A 724 -43.45 7.10 -6.99
C GLY A 724 -44.57 6.08 -6.77
N PRO A 725 -44.73 5.10 -7.66
CA PRO A 725 -45.82 4.12 -7.60
C PRO A 725 -45.88 3.41 -6.24
N THR A 726 -47.08 3.09 -5.74
CA THR A 726 -47.26 2.48 -4.40
C THR A 726 -47.56 0.98 -4.47
N SER A 727 -48.10 0.54 -5.60
CA SER A 727 -48.39 -0.86 -5.91
C SER A 727 -47.62 -1.35 -7.16
N VAL A 728 -47.62 -2.67 -7.40
CA VAL A 728 -47.07 -3.25 -8.63
C VAL A 728 -47.86 -2.79 -9.87
N VAL A 729 -49.17 -2.54 -9.71
CA VAL A 729 -50.05 -2.08 -10.79
C VAL A 729 -49.67 -0.65 -11.18
N ASP A 730 -49.60 0.26 -10.19
CA ASP A 730 -49.16 1.64 -10.40
C ASP A 730 -47.77 1.69 -11.07
N PHE A 731 -46.91 0.74 -10.73
CA PHE A 731 -45.56 0.64 -11.30
C PHE A 731 -45.57 0.25 -12.77
N VAL A 732 -46.46 -0.67 -13.17
CA VAL A 732 -46.63 -1.04 -14.58
C VAL A 732 -47.15 0.15 -15.37
N ASP A 733 -48.14 0.87 -14.84
CA ASP A 733 -48.69 2.08 -15.48
C ASP A 733 -47.63 3.17 -15.59
N TRP A 734 -46.84 3.40 -14.52
CA TRP A 734 -45.74 4.35 -14.52
C TRP A 734 -44.64 4.00 -15.54
N ILE A 735 -44.35 2.72 -15.75
CA ILE A 735 -43.39 2.30 -16.79
C ILE A 735 -43.94 2.64 -18.18
N GLY A 736 -45.24 2.42 -18.41
CA GLY A 736 -45.91 2.59 -19.70
C GLY A 736 -46.24 4.04 -20.10
N HIS A 737 -46.49 4.96 -19.16
CA HIS A 737 -46.90 6.36 -19.41
C HIS A 737 -45.77 7.30 -19.81
N GLY A 738 -45.12 7.02 -20.93
CA GLY A 738 -43.72 7.33 -21.07
C GLY A 738 -43.21 7.95 -22.34
#